data_AF-A0A9Q5QY26-F1
#
_entry.id   AF-A0A9Q5QY26-F1
#
_cell.length_a   1.000
_cell.length_b   1.000
_cell.length_c   1.000
_cell.angle_alpha   90.00
_cell.angle_beta   90.00
_cell.angle_gamma   90.00
#
_symmetry.space_group_name_H-M   'P 1'
#
loop_
_entity.id
_entity.type
_entity.pdbx_description
1 polymer ?
#
loop_
_entity_poly.entity_id
_entity_poly.type
_entity_poly.pdbx_seq_one_letter_code
_entity_poly.pdbx_strand_id
1 'polypeptide(L)'
;MSISTSVLSDLLQSLSHLRPQLYFKASLTALSHAMEDQILGTTLGEPLIIASFQRERFYRQEAHRYERLAERSGQVYVLSALETEFTSSSGSYEKVAFTPEDALSKEWHLVVIADNYATCLVCRESVKSVVKSQQVPETSSVLDMDTSRRFEGIWTADRTVSIKAADLLLSRIVAYRPDLKDKVVDVRKRFNIKEFTKSSQRKKIGGREIDTDPFVRRLVTYLQASQYKLHKAYRSLTVQARKERLINSISMAIRRSLDPKQILQVAAQELGDHLAAGRCLIYRAQSGDVRANIEHEFLDQGLSSVLGQTWDLQRHCLFQEIVDKQEGVCVGDATTDPRVKDSPYLSSIAGKFNIRSWLMEPVLFQGRLLGIVELHYCYFPTYDWQPGELDLVKAIATQVGSALIQAESFTNLEELNKQLEALDRTRSNLIAITGHELRTPLSTIQVCLESLATEPDMPTDLRQVMLNTALADSERMRKLVQDFLTLSNLESGNVEWHIESLILKECVDLALSRMRIRSNQEKSPQVSSEIPLNLPLVKADGDWLVEVLAKLIDNAYKFTSPSGRITIKAKQNRSDQVLVTVGDTGRGIDPDALEIVFDRFYQEEGALRRTTGGTGLGLAICRQIVNAWGGRIWAESEGKDKGSQFHFTIPIMRGKIEKKQSKINTGISSPR
;
A
#
# COMPACT_ATOMS: atom_id res chain seq x y z
N MET A 1 32.78 14.25 47.55
CA MET A 1 31.91 14.75 48.64
C MET A 1 30.80 15.55 47.98
N SER A 2 29.55 15.39 48.41
CA SER A 2 28.41 16.18 47.90
C SER A 2 28.09 17.30 48.88
N ILE A 3 28.16 18.55 48.43
CA ILE A 3 27.79 19.73 49.20
C ILE A 3 26.34 20.08 48.86
N SER A 4 25.45 19.97 49.85
CA SER A 4 24.00 20.17 49.65
C SER A 4 23.57 21.64 49.70
N THR A 5 24.44 22.56 50.11
CA THR A 5 24.11 23.99 50.22
C THR A 5 24.28 24.70 48.89
N SER A 6 23.36 25.61 48.57
CA SER A 6 23.37 26.44 47.36
C SER A 6 24.29 27.64 47.53
N VAL A 7 25.18 27.93 46.57
CA VAL A 7 26.09 29.09 46.65
C VAL A 7 25.28 30.39 46.69
N LEU A 8 24.18 30.43 45.93
CA LEU A 8 23.25 31.55 45.94
C LEU A 8 22.61 31.75 47.33
N SER A 9 22.18 30.67 47.97
CA SER A 9 21.62 30.73 49.34
C SER A 9 22.65 31.20 50.36
N ASP A 10 23.89 30.68 50.31
CA ASP A 10 24.99 31.09 51.20
C ASP A 10 25.34 32.58 50.99
N LEU A 11 25.32 33.05 49.73
CA LEU A 11 25.56 34.45 49.39
C LEU A 11 24.46 35.37 49.94
N LEU A 12 23.18 35.02 49.74
CA LEU A 12 22.03 35.79 50.25
C LEU A 12 21.98 35.82 51.80
N GLN A 13 22.37 34.73 52.47
CA GLN A 13 22.45 34.69 53.93
C GLN A 13 23.58 35.59 54.46
N SER A 14 24.71 35.65 53.74
CA SER A 14 25.84 36.50 54.13
C SER A 14 25.61 37.99 53.83
N LEU A 15 24.81 38.31 52.80
CA LEU A 15 24.54 39.67 52.33
C LEU A 15 23.02 39.89 52.18
N SER A 16 22.34 40.12 53.30
CA SER A 16 20.87 40.23 53.39
C SER A 16 20.21 41.38 52.62
N HIS A 17 21.01 42.29 52.04
CA HIS A 17 20.52 43.40 51.22
C HIS A 17 20.36 43.05 49.74
N LEU A 18 20.90 41.91 49.29
CA LEU A 18 20.81 41.48 47.90
C LEU A 18 19.42 40.89 47.62
N ARG A 19 18.86 41.22 46.44
CA ARG A 19 17.62 40.65 45.94
C ARG A 19 17.90 39.91 44.64
N PRO A 20 17.57 38.61 44.54
CA PRO A 20 17.77 37.87 43.31
C PRO A 20 16.78 38.34 42.23
N GLN A 21 17.23 38.31 40.97
CA GLN A 21 16.43 38.59 39.78
C GLN A 21 16.19 37.31 38.99
N LEU A 22 15.19 37.36 38.11
CA LEU A 22 14.83 36.23 37.26
C LEU A 22 15.40 36.44 35.86
N TYR A 23 16.15 35.44 35.38
CA TYR A 23 16.81 35.44 34.08
C TYR A 23 16.31 34.27 33.23
N PHE A 24 16.25 34.47 31.91
CA PHE A 24 16.05 33.41 30.95
C PHE A 24 17.39 32.80 30.55
N LYS A 25 17.41 31.50 30.23
CA LYS A 25 18.64 30.78 29.82
C LYS A 25 19.41 31.51 28.72
N ALA A 26 18.73 31.93 27.65
CA ALA A 26 19.36 32.64 26.53
C ALA A 26 20.04 33.95 26.96
N SER A 27 19.43 34.69 27.90
CA SER A 27 20.02 35.91 28.46
C SER A 27 21.25 35.61 29.31
N LEU A 28 21.24 34.52 30.08
CA LEU A 28 22.40 34.08 30.88
C LEU A 28 23.56 33.61 30.01
N THR A 29 23.30 32.84 28.97
CA THR A 29 24.33 32.41 28.02
C THR A 29 24.97 33.62 27.33
N ALA A 30 24.15 34.55 26.83
CA ALA A 30 24.63 35.78 26.21
C ALA A 30 25.46 36.65 27.18
N LEU A 31 25.03 36.72 28.44
CA LEU A 31 25.72 37.48 29.49
C LEU A 31 27.05 36.82 29.90
N SER A 32 27.09 35.49 30.04
CA SER A 32 28.30 34.71 30.30
C SER A 32 29.34 34.94 29.19
N HIS A 33 28.92 34.81 27.93
CA HIS A 33 29.82 35.04 26.78
C HIS A 33 30.30 36.49 26.69
N ALA A 34 29.43 37.46 26.97
CA ALA A 34 29.83 38.87 26.98
C ALA A 34 30.84 39.17 28.10
N MET A 35 30.69 38.58 29.29
CA MET A 35 31.65 38.68 30.40
C MET A 35 33.00 38.06 30.02
N GLU A 36 33.00 36.84 29.48
CA GLU A 36 34.22 36.14 29.05
C GLU A 36 34.96 36.90 27.93
N ASP A 37 34.22 37.40 26.93
CA ASP A 37 34.83 38.16 25.85
C ASP A 37 35.41 39.49 26.34
N GLN A 38 34.82 40.11 27.37
CA GLN A 38 35.36 41.34 27.97
C GLN A 38 36.77 41.08 28.52
N ILE A 39 36.99 39.94 29.17
CA ILE A 39 38.30 39.51 29.70
C ILE A 39 39.31 39.27 28.57
N LEU A 40 38.87 38.63 27.47
CA LEU A 40 39.72 38.42 26.29
C LEU A 40 40.00 39.73 25.52
N GLY A 41 39.15 40.74 25.66
CA GLY A 41 39.27 42.01 24.94
C GLY A 41 40.04 43.12 25.66
N THR A 42 40.17 43.04 26.99
CA THR A 42 40.85 44.07 27.80
C THR A 42 42.20 43.61 28.34
N THR A 43 43.11 44.56 28.56
CA THR A 43 44.43 44.35 29.19
C THR A 43 44.28 44.33 30.71
N LEU A 44 43.39 43.48 31.22
CA LEU A 44 43.29 43.22 32.65
C LEU A 44 44.48 42.34 33.06
N GLY A 45 45.28 42.75 34.05
CA GLY A 45 46.34 41.89 34.61
C GLY A 45 45.76 40.55 35.10
N GLU A 46 46.58 39.51 35.25
CA GLU A 46 46.14 38.09 35.42
C GLU A 46 44.91 37.93 36.34
N PRO A 47 43.68 37.81 35.79
CA PRO A 47 42.46 37.79 36.61
C PRO A 47 42.18 36.40 37.21
N LEU A 48 41.52 36.36 38.37
CA LEU A 48 40.89 35.14 38.88
C LEU A 48 39.61 34.86 38.10
N ILE A 49 39.46 33.65 37.56
CA ILE A 49 38.25 33.20 36.85
C ILE A 49 37.78 31.90 37.48
N ILE A 50 36.52 31.86 37.91
CA ILE A 50 35.87 30.66 38.43
C ILE A 50 34.56 30.47 37.67
N ALA A 51 34.43 29.35 36.94
CA ALA A 51 33.24 29.02 36.19
C ALA A 51 32.70 27.64 36.59
N SER A 52 31.37 27.48 36.65
CA SER A 52 30.74 26.18 36.92
C SER A 52 29.74 25.81 35.83
N PHE A 53 29.80 24.55 35.40
CA PHE A 53 28.89 23.96 34.42
C PHE A 53 28.03 22.88 35.06
N GLN A 54 26.71 22.99 34.88
CA GLN A 54 25.72 22.04 35.40
C GLN A 54 25.97 20.59 34.95
N ARG A 55 26.51 20.41 33.73
CA ARG A 55 26.83 19.11 33.12
C ARG A 55 28.09 19.22 32.24
N GLU A 56 28.79 18.11 32.10
CA GLU A 56 30.02 18.02 31.29
C GLU A 56 29.81 18.46 29.84
N ARG A 57 28.71 18.04 29.21
CA ARG A 57 28.41 18.39 27.80
C ARG A 57 28.38 19.90 27.52
N PHE A 58 28.01 20.73 28.51
CA PHE A 58 27.97 22.18 28.36
C PHE A 58 29.37 22.79 28.45
N TYR A 59 30.24 22.22 29.28
CA TYR A 59 31.65 22.61 29.33
C TYR A 59 32.38 22.24 28.02
N ARG A 60 32.14 21.04 27.46
CA ARG A 60 32.81 20.60 26.22
C ARG A 60 32.61 21.56 25.06
N GLN A 61 31.44 22.20 24.97
CA GLN A 61 31.14 23.19 23.94
C GLN A 61 31.96 24.49 24.09
N GLU A 62 32.43 24.80 25.30
CA GLU A 62 33.15 26.04 25.64
C GLU A 62 34.62 25.80 26.02
N ALA A 63 35.10 24.55 26.01
CA ALA A 63 36.41 24.16 26.54
C ALA A 63 37.58 24.97 25.93
N HIS A 64 37.54 25.20 24.61
CA HIS A 64 38.54 25.98 23.89
C HIS A 64 38.61 27.45 24.37
N ARG A 65 37.50 27.99 24.85
CA ARG A 65 37.45 29.38 25.35
C ARG A 65 38.19 29.52 26.68
N TYR A 66 38.06 28.52 27.55
CA TYR A 66 38.78 28.48 28.83
C TYR A 66 40.28 28.20 28.66
N GLU A 67 40.69 27.50 27.59
CA GLU A 67 42.10 27.41 27.19
C GLU A 67 42.68 28.79 26.86
N ARG A 68 41.97 29.59 26.05
CA ARG A 68 42.39 30.96 25.71
C ARG A 68 42.40 31.91 26.91
N LEU A 69 41.49 31.72 27.87
CA LEU A 69 41.49 32.47 29.12
C LEU A 69 42.69 32.09 30.01
N ALA A 70 43.07 30.82 30.02
CA ALA A 70 44.20 30.31 30.77
C ALA A 70 45.56 30.83 30.26
N GLU A 71 45.68 31.13 28.97
CA GLU A 71 46.86 31.81 28.40
C GLU A 71 47.10 33.20 29.02
N ARG A 72 46.05 33.83 29.59
CA ARG A 72 46.11 35.16 30.21
C ARG A 72 46.23 35.15 31.72
N SER A 73 45.89 34.03 32.37
CA SER A 73 45.94 33.90 33.83
C SER A 73 46.14 32.45 34.25
N GLY A 74 47.10 32.22 35.15
CA GLY A 74 47.26 30.93 35.82
C GLY A 74 46.19 30.60 36.87
N GLN A 75 45.22 31.50 37.09
CA GLN A 75 44.18 31.42 38.13
C GLN A 75 42.78 31.19 37.53
N VAL A 76 42.65 30.16 36.68
CA VAL A 76 41.39 29.76 36.07
C VAL A 76 40.94 28.41 36.66
N TYR A 77 39.71 28.37 37.17
CA TYR A 77 39.10 27.20 37.80
C TYR A 77 37.77 26.89 37.12
N VAL A 78 37.62 25.66 36.62
CA VAL A 78 36.40 25.20 35.94
C VAL A 78 35.83 24.00 36.68
N LEU A 79 34.60 24.16 37.18
CA LEU A 79 33.87 23.13 37.91
C LEU A 79 32.83 22.46 36.98
N SER A 80 32.72 21.12 37.00
CA SER A 80 31.66 20.41 36.28
C SER A 80 31.23 19.10 36.94
N ALA A 81 29.99 18.68 36.70
CA ALA A 81 29.46 17.40 37.16
C ALA A 81 30.08 16.21 36.40
N LEU A 82 30.37 15.12 37.10
CA LEU A 82 30.89 13.87 36.53
C LEU A 82 29.86 13.19 35.61
N GLU A 83 30.17 13.03 34.32
CA GLU A 83 29.38 12.21 33.39
C GLU A 83 30.24 11.11 32.72
N THR A 84 31.14 11.47 31.80
CA THR A 84 31.83 10.49 30.92
C THR A 84 33.36 10.59 30.92
N GLU A 85 33.96 11.77 30.69
CA GLU A 85 35.44 11.92 30.57
C GLU A 85 36.01 13.07 31.41
N PHE A 86 35.16 13.88 32.05
CA PHE A 86 35.63 15.01 32.84
C PHE A 86 36.20 14.54 34.18
N THR A 87 37.52 14.48 34.28
CA THR A 87 38.23 14.18 35.52
C THR A 87 38.93 15.43 36.07
N SER A 88 39.06 15.48 37.39
CA SER A 88 39.83 16.52 38.06
C SER A 88 41.29 16.45 37.60
N SER A 89 41.77 17.50 36.95
CA SER A 89 43.12 17.55 36.37
C SER A 89 43.72 18.95 36.48
N SER A 90 45.03 19.05 36.62
CA SER A 90 45.77 20.31 36.55
C SER A 90 46.51 20.38 35.22
N GLY A 91 46.09 21.30 34.35
CA GLY A 91 46.66 21.54 33.02
C GLY A 91 46.88 23.03 32.78
N SER A 92 46.50 23.57 31.62
CA SER A 92 46.50 25.02 31.39
C SER A 92 45.63 25.78 32.40
N TYR A 93 44.54 25.15 32.87
CA TYR A 93 43.71 25.61 33.98
C TYR A 93 43.28 24.44 34.87
N GLU A 94 42.73 24.74 36.05
CA GLU A 94 42.33 23.73 37.02
C GLU A 94 40.91 23.21 36.73
N LYS A 95 40.78 21.90 36.48
CA LYS A 95 39.48 21.22 36.36
C LYS A 95 39.11 20.59 37.70
N VAL A 96 37.89 20.87 38.16
CA VAL A 96 37.38 20.42 39.46
C VAL A 96 36.06 19.69 39.24
N ALA A 97 36.07 18.37 39.37
CA ALA A 97 34.87 17.56 39.19
C ALA A 97 34.05 17.48 40.49
N PHE A 98 32.71 17.54 40.38
CA PHE A 98 31.79 17.31 41.48
C PHE A 98 30.71 16.27 41.11
N THR A 99 30.01 15.72 42.11
CA THR A 99 28.99 14.69 41.90
C THR A 99 27.68 15.29 41.34
N PRO A 100 26.96 14.63 40.42
CA PRO A 100 25.70 15.14 39.85
C PRO A 100 24.62 15.50 40.90
N GLU A 101 24.68 14.91 42.08
CA GLU A 101 23.76 15.14 43.21
C GLU A 101 24.06 16.44 43.99
N ASP A 102 25.17 17.10 43.71
CA ASP A 102 25.60 18.34 44.37
C ASP A 102 24.69 19.52 44.00
N ALA A 103 24.53 20.50 44.90
CA ALA A 103 23.77 21.71 44.62
C ALA A 103 24.31 22.47 43.38
N LEU A 104 25.62 22.39 43.11
CA LEU A 104 26.25 23.00 41.95
C LEU A 104 25.72 22.48 40.60
N SER A 105 25.15 21.27 40.54
CA SER A 105 24.57 20.73 39.29
C SER A 105 23.32 21.48 38.84
N LYS A 106 22.72 22.26 39.74
CA LYS A 106 21.53 23.10 39.49
C LYS A 106 21.84 24.59 39.45
N GLU A 107 23.11 24.96 39.53
CA GLU A 107 23.58 26.34 39.60
C GLU A 107 24.53 26.68 38.45
N TRP A 108 24.57 27.97 38.10
CA TRP A 108 25.45 28.55 37.10
C TRP A 108 26.24 29.66 37.78
N HIS A 109 27.57 29.50 37.79
CA HIS A 109 28.49 30.48 38.33
C HIS A 109 29.50 30.93 37.28
N LEU A 110 29.73 32.23 37.21
CA LEU A 110 30.89 32.82 36.54
C LEU A 110 31.36 34.00 37.38
N VAL A 111 32.53 33.88 38.00
CA VAL A 111 33.11 34.93 38.85
C VAL A 111 34.47 35.32 38.28
N VAL A 112 34.65 36.63 38.11
CA VAL A 112 35.85 37.22 37.53
C VAL A 112 36.33 38.34 38.44
N ILE A 113 37.59 38.28 38.89
CA ILE A 113 38.20 39.32 39.74
C ILE A 113 39.58 39.68 39.19
N ALA A 114 39.76 40.96 38.87
CA ALA A 114 41.03 41.60 38.53
C ALA A 114 41.31 42.78 39.49
N ASP A 115 42.41 43.49 39.32
CA ASP A 115 42.76 44.64 40.18
C ASP A 115 41.69 45.74 40.13
N ASN A 116 41.22 46.07 38.93
CA ASN A 116 40.26 47.16 38.69
C ASN A 116 38.90 46.70 38.15
N TYR A 117 38.66 45.40 38.01
CA TYR A 117 37.40 44.84 37.50
C TYR A 117 36.96 43.70 38.39
N ALA A 118 35.67 43.62 38.70
CA ALA A 118 35.09 42.48 39.38
C ALA A 118 33.66 42.30 38.90
N THR A 119 33.31 41.08 38.53
CA THR A 119 31.92 40.75 38.21
C THR A 119 31.63 39.33 38.66
N CYS A 120 30.38 39.09 39.07
CA CYS A 120 29.92 37.76 39.37
C CYS A 120 28.53 37.53 38.80
N LEU A 121 28.35 36.34 38.26
CA LEU A 121 27.07 35.73 37.93
C LEU A 121 26.90 34.52 38.84
N VAL A 122 25.85 34.51 39.65
CA VAL A 122 25.49 33.42 40.56
C VAL A 122 23.99 33.15 40.40
N CYS A 123 23.64 32.08 39.70
CA CYS A 123 22.25 31.75 39.35
C CYS A 123 21.92 30.30 39.68
N ARG A 124 20.66 30.03 40.01
CA ARG A 124 20.11 28.69 40.24
C ARG A 124 18.87 28.47 39.37
N GLU A 125 18.69 27.26 38.84
CA GLU A 125 17.47 26.93 38.08
C GLU A 125 16.23 26.95 39.00
N SER A 126 15.15 27.60 38.54
CA SER A 126 13.92 27.76 39.32
C SER A 126 13.14 26.44 39.40
N VAL A 127 12.65 26.10 40.61
CA VAL A 127 11.93 24.84 40.91
C VAL A 127 10.68 24.62 40.04
N LYS A 128 10.01 25.69 39.60
CA LYS A 128 8.83 25.61 38.71
C LYS A 128 9.16 25.12 37.28
N SER A 129 10.40 25.29 36.82
CA SER A 129 10.87 24.80 35.51
C SER A 129 11.24 23.31 35.55
N VAL A 130 11.73 22.83 36.71
CA VAL A 130 12.14 21.42 36.91
C VAL A 130 10.94 20.47 36.85
N VAL A 131 9.80 20.84 37.44
CA VAL A 131 8.58 20.02 37.46
C VAL A 131 7.95 19.85 36.07
N LYS A 132 8.00 20.88 35.20
CA LYS A 132 7.53 20.78 33.81
C LYS A 132 8.40 19.87 32.95
N SER A 133 9.72 19.86 33.17
CA SER A 133 10.65 19.02 32.39
C SER A 133 10.50 17.51 32.64
N GLN A 134 9.88 17.11 33.75
CA GLN A 134 9.65 15.70 34.09
C GLN A 134 8.29 15.14 33.62
N GLN A 135 7.36 16.00 33.16
CA GLN A 135 5.99 15.60 32.80
C GLN A 135 5.74 15.52 31.28
N VAL A 136 6.73 15.82 30.44
CA VAL A 136 6.56 15.84 28.98
C VAL A 136 7.25 14.60 28.38
N PRO A 137 6.55 13.76 27.59
CA PRO A 137 7.17 12.64 26.87
C PRO A 137 8.27 13.14 25.93
N GLU A 138 9.33 12.35 25.72
CA GLU A 138 10.53 12.67 24.92
C GLU A 138 10.28 13.05 23.45
N THR A 139 9.03 13.11 22.99
CA THR A 139 8.63 13.43 21.61
C THR A 139 8.34 14.90 21.34
N SER A 140 8.32 15.78 22.36
CA SER A 140 8.16 17.23 22.14
C SER A 140 9.47 17.87 21.72
N SER A 141 9.46 18.64 20.63
CA SER A 141 10.63 19.25 19.99
C SER A 141 11.61 19.91 20.98
N VAL A 142 12.89 19.59 20.81
CA VAL A 142 14.06 20.06 21.61
C VAL A 142 14.12 21.60 21.75
N LEU A 143 13.47 22.34 20.86
CA LEU A 143 13.46 23.80 20.83
C LEU A 143 12.51 24.44 21.87
N ASP A 144 11.41 23.78 22.22
CA ASP A 144 10.41 24.33 23.17
C ASP A 144 10.85 24.14 24.63
N MET A 145 11.71 23.15 24.87
CA MET A 145 12.27 22.84 26.19
C MET A 145 13.23 23.92 26.71
N ASP A 146 14.01 24.56 25.84
CA ASP A 146 15.17 25.35 26.27
C ASP A 146 14.87 26.84 26.54
N THR A 147 13.78 27.37 26.00
CA THR A 147 13.30 28.75 26.22
C THR A 147 12.49 28.91 27.51
N SER A 148 11.96 27.81 28.05
CA SER A 148 11.10 27.81 29.25
C SER A 148 11.87 27.74 30.58
N ARG A 149 13.18 27.50 30.53
CA ARG A 149 14.04 27.38 31.73
C ARG A 149 14.33 28.76 32.31
N ARG A 150 13.86 28.96 33.54
CA ARG A 150 14.01 30.19 34.30
C ARG A 150 15.07 30.00 35.37
N PHE A 151 15.94 30.97 35.50
CA PHE A 151 16.99 31.01 36.50
C PHE A 151 16.73 32.17 37.46
N GLU A 152 17.00 31.96 38.72
CA GLU A 152 16.94 32.98 39.76
C GLU A 152 18.36 33.22 40.25
N GLY A 153 18.81 34.47 40.33
CA GLY A 153 20.19 34.74 40.74
C GLY A 153 20.58 36.20 40.78
N ILE A 154 21.89 36.43 40.89
CA ILE A 154 22.49 37.75 40.99
C ILE A 154 23.57 37.87 39.93
N TRP A 155 23.45 38.89 39.09
CA TRP A 155 24.56 39.43 38.32
C TRP A 155 24.92 40.81 38.87
N THR A 156 26.20 41.04 39.15
CA THR A 156 26.66 42.35 39.63
C THR A 156 28.13 42.60 39.26
N ALA A 157 28.48 43.87 39.19
CA ALA A 157 29.87 44.35 39.11
C ALA A 157 30.39 44.87 40.47
N ASP A 158 29.61 44.71 41.54
CA ASP A 158 30.05 45.07 42.89
C ASP A 158 31.18 44.13 43.32
N ARG A 159 32.36 44.72 43.53
CA ARG A 159 33.57 44.00 43.97
C ARG A 159 33.36 43.28 45.30
N THR A 160 32.58 43.84 46.23
CA THR A 160 32.32 43.23 47.53
C THR A 160 31.55 41.93 47.41
N VAL A 161 30.50 41.95 46.57
CA VAL A 161 29.67 40.77 46.31
C VAL A 161 30.46 39.73 45.52
N SER A 162 31.24 40.16 44.53
CA SER A 162 32.07 39.28 43.69
C SER A 162 33.17 38.59 44.50
N ILE A 163 33.86 39.31 45.40
CA ILE A 163 34.85 38.74 46.32
C ILE A 163 34.20 37.70 47.23
N LYS A 164 32.98 37.95 47.72
CA LYS A 164 32.29 37.00 48.59
C LYS A 164 31.86 35.73 47.83
N ALA A 165 31.37 35.88 46.61
CA ALA A 165 31.06 34.74 45.73
C ALA A 165 32.32 33.91 45.42
N ALA A 166 33.45 34.56 45.12
CA ALA A 166 34.73 33.89 44.90
C ALA A 166 35.21 33.14 46.16
N ASP A 167 35.09 33.73 47.35
CA ASP A 167 35.45 33.09 48.62
C ASP A 167 34.67 31.78 48.86
N LEU A 168 33.35 31.80 48.62
CA LEU A 168 32.48 30.63 48.74
C LEU A 168 32.89 29.54 47.74
N LEU A 169 33.12 29.89 46.48
CA LEU A 169 33.52 28.94 45.44
C LEU A 169 34.94 28.38 45.67
N LEU A 170 35.90 29.21 46.09
CA LEU A 170 37.26 28.77 46.42
C LEU A 170 37.25 27.81 47.62
N SER A 171 36.42 28.07 48.63
CA SER A 171 36.24 27.15 49.76
C SER A 171 35.72 25.77 49.30
N ARG A 172 34.79 25.76 48.33
CA ARG A 172 34.29 24.51 47.72
C ARG A 172 35.34 23.82 46.84
N ILE A 173 36.13 24.58 46.07
CA ILE A 173 37.25 24.03 45.28
C ILE A 173 38.22 23.29 46.18
N VAL A 174 38.61 23.86 47.34
CA VAL A 174 39.49 23.18 48.31
C VAL A 174 38.82 21.94 48.91
N ALA A 175 37.50 21.97 49.13
CA ALA A 175 36.77 20.79 49.62
C ALA A 175 36.72 19.65 48.58
N TYR A 176 36.61 19.97 47.29
CA TYR A 176 36.63 18.96 46.22
C TYR A 176 38.06 18.51 45.85
N ARG A 177 39.04 19.41 45.90
CA ARG A 177 40.45 19.21 45.54
C ARG A 177 41.37 19.80 46.63
N PRO A 178 41.65 19.04 47.71
CA PRO A 178 42.47 19.51 48.83
C PRO A 178 43.92 19.85 48.44
N ASP A 179 44.41 19.28 47.34
CA ASP A 179 45.73 19.54 46.76
C ASP A 179 45.90 20.97 46.22
N LEU A 180 44.81 21.67 45.91
CA LEU A 180 44.85 23.07 45.45
C LEU A 180 44.89 24.10 46.60
N LYS A 181 44.95 23.64 47.86
CA LYS A 181 44.88 24.51 49.04
C LYS A 181 45.91 25.63 49.05
N ASP A 182 47.17 25.34 48.72
CA ASP A 182 48.24 26.33 48.73
C ASP A 182 48.05 27.38 47.62
N LYS A 183 47.66 26.94 46.42
CA LYS A 183 47.32 27.83 45.28
C LYS A 183 46.14 28.75 45.62
N VAL A 184 45.11 28.23 46.29
CA VAL A 184 43.94 29.01 46.73
C VAL A 184 44.32 30.03 47.81
N VAL A 185 45.24 29.71 48.73
CA VAL A 185 45.74 30.67 49.72
C VAL A 185 46.46 31.84 49.05
N ASP A 186 47.24 31.60 48.01
CA ASP A 186 47.93 32.65 47.26
C ASP A 186 46.96 33.53 46.45
N VAL A 187 45.93 32.93 45.84
CA VAL A 187 44.82 33.66 45.21
C VAL A 187 44.12 34.57 46.23
N ARG A 188 43.81 34.06 47.42
CA ARG A 188 43.17 34.83 48.48
C ARG A 188 44.01 36.03 48.92
N LYS A 189 45.33 35.86 49.04
CA LYS A 189 46.26 36.95 49.37
C LYS A 189 46.31 37.99 48.25
N ARG A 190 46.46 37.56 46.99
CA ARG A 190 46.60 38.45 45.82
C ARG A 190 45.39 39.37 45.64
N PHE A 191 44.18 38.82 45.70
CA PHE A 191 42.95 39.58 45.49
C PHE A 191 42.31 40.13 46.77
N ASN A 192 43.01 40.02 47.91
CA ASN A 192 42.57 40.47 49.23
C ASN A 192 41.19 39.89 49.65
N ILE A 193 41.00 38.59 49.38
CA ILE A 193 39.80 37.83 49.74
C ILE A 193 39.96 37.40 51.20
N LYS A 194 39.39 38.18 52.14
CA LYS A 194 39.41 37.87 53.58
C LYS A 194 38.25 36.97 53.97
N GLU A 195 38.47 36.04 54.91
CA GLU A 195 37.39 35.37 55.63
C GLU A 195 36.58 36.42 56.40
N PHE A 196 35.33 36.63 55.96
CA PHE A 196 34.42 37.58 56.62
C PHE A 196 33.94 36.99 57.96
N THR A 197 34.64 37.28 59.05
CA THR A 197 34.08 37.22 60.40
C THR A 197 33.04 38.35 60.58
N LYS A 198 31.94 38.07 61.29
CA LYS A 198 30.66 38.84 61.38
C LYS A 198 30.73 40.34 61.77
N SER A 199 31.87 41.02 61.76
CA SER A 199 31.98 42.43 62.16
C SER A 199 32.98 43.23 61.30
N SER A 200 32.63 43.52 60.04
CA SER A 200 33.37 44.52 59.25
C SER A 200 32.42 45.39 58.45
N GLN A 201 32.04 46.52 59.07
CA GLN A 201 31.35 47.61 58.41
C GLN A 201 32.27 48.32 57.40
N ARG A 202 31.73 48.47 56.18
CA ARG A 202 31.98 49.47 55.14
C ARG A 202 33.25 50.34 55.27
N LYS A 203 34.25 50.03 54.44
CA LYS A 203 35.04 51.07 53.75
C LYS A 203 34.70 51.03 52.27
N LYS A 204 34.07 52.09 51.75
CA LYS A 204 33.90 52.31 50.30
C LYS A 204 35.29 52.48 49.71
N ILE A 205 35.74 51.49 48.95
CA ILE A 205 36.90 51.63 48.07
C ILE A 205 36.34 52.14 46.74
N GLY A 206 36.73 53.36 46.35
CA GLY A 206 36.27 54.00 45.12
C GLY A 206 36.74 53.21 43.90
N GLY A 207 35.80 52.65 43.13
CA GLY A 207 36.06 52.08 41.82
C GLY A 207 36.07 53.19 40.77
N ARG A 208 37.12 53.25 39.94
CA ARG A 208 37.07 53.97 38.66
C ARG A 208 36.05 53.29 37.77
N GLU A 209 35.19 54.07 37.12
CA GLU A 209 34.20 53.60 36.15
C GLU A 209 34.91 52.85 35.01
N ILE A 210 34.57 51.58 34.86
CA ILE A 210 35.02 50.74 33.76
C ILE A 210 34.04 50.98 32.63
N ASP A 211 34.55 51.26 31.42
CA ASP A 211 33.73 51.44 30.23
C ASP A 211 32.90 50.17 29.95
N THR A 212 31.60 50.24 30.21
CA THR A 212 30.64 49.14 30.02
C THR A 212 30.14 49.02 28.59
N ASP A 213 30.48 49.97 27.70
CA ASP A 213 29.94 50.04 26.34
C ASP A 213 30.30 48.81 25.48
N PRO A 214 31.53 48.24 25.54
CA PRO A 214 31.88 47.00 24.83
C PRO A 214 31.09 45.77 25.29
N PHE A 215 30.75 45.72 26.59
CA PHE A 215 29.96 44.63 27.17
C PHE A 215 28.50 44.70 26.72
N VAL A 216 27.89 45.89 26.78
CA VAL A 216 26.50 46.11 26.37
C VAL A 216 26.32 45.80 24.88
N ARG A 217 27.26 46.24 24.02
CA ARG A 217 27.21 45.92 22.58
C ARG A 217 27.24 44.42 22.31
N ARG A 218 28.14 43.67 22.96
CA ARG A 218 28.23 42.20 22.79
C ARG A 218 26.98 41.48 23.28
N LEU A 219 26.45 41.88 24.44
CA LEU A 219 25.22 41.31 24.98
C LEU A 219 24.04 41.49 24.00
N VAL A 220 23.90 42.69 23.42
CA VAL A 220 22.88 42.97 22.40
C VAL A 220 23.08 42.08 21.16
N THR A 221 24.31 41.92 20.67
CA THR A 221 24.62 41.04 19.53
C THR A 221 24.20 39.59 19.77
N TYR A 222 24.53 39.03 20.94
CA TYR A 222 24.15 37.65 21.28
C TYR A 222 22.63 37.48 21.40
N LEU A 223 21.94 38.46 22.00
CA LEU A 223 20.48 38.45 22.09
C LEU A 223 19.82 38.52 20.70
N GLN A 224 20.29 39.40 19.82
CA GLN A 224 19.80 39.51 18.44
C GLN A 224 20.03 38.21 17.65
N ALA A 225 21.21 37.60 17.76
CA ALA A 225 21.51 36.33 17.11
C ALA A 225 20.59 35.19 17.59
N SER A 226 20.28 35.15 18.89
CA SER A 226 19.37 34.16 19.46
C SER A 226 17.92 34.34 18.95
N GLN A 227 17.41 35.58 18.89
CA GLN A 227 16.08 35.87 18.36
C GLN A 227 15.98 35.54 16.87
N TYR A 228 17.03 35.85 16.10
CA TYR A 228 17.08 35.51 14.68
C TYR A 228 16.97 33.98 14.45
N LYS A 229 17.71 33.17 15.22
CA LYS A 229 17.62 31.71 15.15
C LYS A 229 16.20 31.21 15.45
N LEU A 230 15.56 31.77 16.48
CA LEU A 230 14.19 31.42 16.86
C LEU A 230 13.19 31.76 15.75
N HIS A 231 13.26 32.97 15.19
CA HIS A 231 12.41 33.37 14.08
C HIS A 231 12.62 32.50 12.84
N LYS A 232 13.86 32.12 12.53
CA LYS A 232 14.17 31.21 11.42
C LYS A 232 13.52 29.83 11.63
N ALA A 233 13.60 29.28 12.85
CA ALA A 233 12.97 28.01 13.19
C ALA A 233 11.43 28.06 13.08
N TYR A 234 10.79 29.11 13.62
CA TYR A 234 9.34 29.27 13.51
C TYR A 234 8.86 29.42 12.07
N ARG A 235 9.61 30.12 11.21
CA ARG A 235 9.30 30.20 9.78
C ARG A 235 9.34 28.82 9.13
N SER A 236 10.37 28.01 9.42
CA SER A 236 10.50 26.65 8.90
C SER A 236 9.33 25.75 9.32
N LEU A 237 8.96 25.78 10.61
CA LEU A 237 7.84 25.00 11.14
C LEU A 237 6.50 25.39 10.49
N THR A 238 6.26 26.69 10.30
CA THR A 238 5.04 27.18 9.67
C THR A 238 4.92 26.70 8.22
N VAL A 239 6.03 26.71 7.46
CA VAL A 239 6.06 26.20 6.08
C VAL A 239 5.75 24.70 6.04
N GLN A 240 6.35 23.91 6.93
CA GLN A 240 6.12 22.47 6.99
C GLN A 240 4.66 22.14 7.37
N ALA A 241 4.11 22.81 8.38
CA ALA A 241 2.72 22.61 8.78
C ALA A 241 1.72 22.98 7.67
N ARG A 242 2.02 24.03 6.88
CA ARG A 242 1.19 24.41 5.73
C ARG A 242 1.22 23.33 4.64
N LYS A 243 2.39 22.77 4.33
CA LYS A 243 2.56 21.67 3.37
C LYS A 243 1.75 20.43 3.77
N GLU A 244 1.83 20.01 5.03
CA GLU A 244 1.10 18.84 5.54
C GLU A 244 -0.42 19.03 5.47
N ARG A 245 -0.93 20.21 5.83
CA ARG A 245 -2.37 20.52 5.70
C ARG A 245 -2.84 20.43 4.26
N LEU A 246 -2.02 20.91 3.32
CA LEU A 246 -2.35 20.87 1.91
C LEU A 246 -2.42 19.43 1.37
N ILE A 247 -1.40 18.62 1.66
CA ILE A 247 -1.39 17.19 1.30
C ILE A 247 -2.63 16.49 1.84
N ASN A 248 -3.00 16.73 3.10
CA ASN A 248 -4.18 16.12 3.71
C ASN A 248 -5.49 16.59 3.06
N SER A 249 -5.61 17.88 2.73
CA SER A 249 -6.80 18.41 2.04
C SER A 249 -7.00 17.76 0.68
N ILE A 250 -5.95 17.73 -0.14
CA ILE A 250 -5.98 17.15 -1.49
C ILE A 250 -6.20 15.63 -1.41
N SER A 251 -5.54 14.95 -0.48
CA SER A 251 -5.75 13.52 -0.25
C SER A 251 -7.20 13.20 0.13
N MET A 252 -7.83 14.02 0.98
CA MET A 252 -9.24 13.86 1.33
C MET A 252 -10.16 14.12 0.14
N ALA A 253 -9.88 15.13 -0.68
CA ALA A 253 -10.66 15.44 -1.87
C ALA A 253 -10.62 14.28 -2.88
N ILE A 254 -9.42 13.74 -3.13
CA ILE A 254 -9.22 12.59 -4.02
C ILE A 254 -9.96 11.34 -3.52
N ARG A 255 -9.85 11.02 -2.23
CA ARG A 255 -10.45 9.80 -1.65
C ARG A 255 -11.98 9.82 -1.55
N ARG A 256 -12.65 10.95 -1.83
CA ARG A 256 -14.12 11.03 -1.83
C ARG A 256 -14.76 10.32 -3.02
N SER A 257 -14.01 10.11 -4.10
CA SER A 257 -14.49 9.39 -5.28
C SER A 257 -13.78 8.05 -5.42
N LEU A 258 -14.50 7.09 -5.98
CA LEU A 258 -13.97 5.80 -6.43
C LEU A 258 -13.94 5.73 -7.97
N ASP A 259 -14.25 6.83 -8.67
CA ASP A 259 -14.10 6.92 -10.11
C ASP A 259 -12.68 7.44 -10.44
N PRO A 260 -11.84 6.64 -11.13
CA PRO A 260 -10.51 7.06 -11.56
C PRO A 260 -10.49 8.40 -12.30
N LYS A 261 -11.49 8.67 -13.16
CA LYS A 261 -11.54 9.92 -13.93
C LYS A 261 -11.77 11.12 -13.03
N GLN A 262 -12.68 10.99 -12.06
CA GLN A 262 -12.95 12.05 -11.09
C GLN A 262 -11.77 12.26 -10.14
N ILE A 263 -11.11 11.19 -9.70
CA ILE A 263 -9.88 11.24 -8.89
C ILE A 263 -8.81 12.09 -9.59
N LEU A 264 -8.53 11.79 -10.87
CA LEU A 264 -7.51 12.49 -11.65
C LEU A 264 -7.88 13.95 -11.89
N GLN A 265 -9.14 14.24 -12.24
CA GLN A 265 -9.61 15.60 -12.46
C GLN A 265 -9.51 16.47 -11.19
N VAL A 266 -9.97 15.95 -10.04
CA VAL A 266 -9.91 16.67 -8.77
C VAL A 266 -8.46 16.91 -8.35
N ALA A 267 -7.60 15.90 -8.51
CA ALA A 267 -6.17 16.04 -8.20
C ALA A 267 -5.50 17.10 -9.09
N ALA A 268 -5.81 17.13 -10.40
CA ALA A 268 -5.25 18.12 -11.32
C ALA A 268 -5.69 19.55 -10.97
N GLN A 269 -6.97 19.72 -10.65
CA GLN A 269 -7.54 21.00 -10.23
C GLN A 269 -6.88 21.52 -8.95
N GLU A 270 -6.88 20.71 -7.90
CA GLU A 270 -6.34 21.09 -6.60
C GLU A 270 -4.84 21.38 -6.63
N LEU A 271 -4.06 20.58 -7.38
CA LEU A 271 -2.62 20.82 -7.57
C LEU A 271 -2.36 22.13 -8.32
N GLY A 272 -3.08 22.35 -9.42
CA GLY A 272 -2.95 23.54 -10.24
C GLY A 272 -3.28 24.82 -9.48
N ASP A 273 -4.40 24.83 -8.75
CA ASP A 273 -4.85 25.97 -7.94
C ASP A 273 -3.84 26.35 -6.84
N HIS A 274 -3.21 25.35 -6.21
CA HIS A 274 -2.31 25.60 -5.08
C HIS A 274 -0.87 25.96 -5.45
N LEU A 275 -0.37 25.44 -6.58
CA LEU A 275 0.97 25.73 -7.07
C LEU A 275 1.02 26.94 -8.00
N ALA A 276 -0.15 27.53 -8.33
CA ALA A 276 -0.27 28.58 -9.34
C ALA A 276 0.46 28.21 -10.65
N ALA A 277 0.48 26.91 -10.96
CA ALA A 277 1.01 26.41 -12.21
C ALA A 277 0.05 26.86 -13.31
N GLY A 278 0.57 27.49 -14.37
CA GLY A 278 -0.27 27.92 -15.49
C GLY A 278 -1.10 26.76 -16.08
N ARG A 279 -0.57 25.53 -16.02
CA ARG A 279 -1.29 24.31 -16.40
C ARG A 279 -0.87 23.13 -15.52
N CYS A 280 -1.82 22.31 -15.08
CA CYS A 280 -1.55 21.02 -14.44
C CYS A 280 -2.30 19.90 -15.17
N LEU A 281 -1.59 18.83 -15.53
CA LEU A 281 -2.12 17.66 -16.20
C LEU A 281 -1.93 16.44 -15.33
N ILE A 282 -2.91 15.56 -15.31
CA ILE A 282 -2.71 14.21 -14.78
C ILE A 282 -3.33 13.22 -15.74
N TYR A 283 -2.53 12.30 -16.25
CA TYR A 283 -3.00 11.31 -17.21
C TYR A 283 -2.45 9.93 -16.92
N ARG A 284 -3.17 8.93 -17.42
CA ARG A 284 -2.79 7.53 -17.32
C ARG A 284 -1.71 7.22 -18.35
N ALA A 285 -0.63 6.61 -17.89
CA ALA A 285 0.47 6.15 -18.71
C ALA A 285 1.19 5.01 -17.99
N GLN A 286 1.53 3.97 -18.72
CA GLN A 286 2.34 2.83 -18.29
C GLN A 286 3.67 2.83 -19.02
N SER A 287 4.66 2.09 -18.50
CA SER A 287 6.02 2.07 -19.07
C SER A 287 6.08 1.58 -20.53
N GLY A 288 5.12 0.75 -20.96
CA GLY A 288 5.03 0.23 -22.33
C GLY A 288 4.13 1.03 -23.27
N ASP A 289 3.49 2.10 -22.80
CA ASP A 289 2.53 2.85 -23.61
C ASP A 289 3.25 3.68 -24.69
N VAL A 290 2.71 3.63 -25.91
CA VAL A 290 3.25 4.40 -27.04
C VAL A 290 2.70 5.82 -27.06
N ARG A 291 1.45 6.00 -26.61
CA ARG A 291 0.73 7.27 -26.63
C ARG A 291 -0.11 7.43 -25.37
N ALA A 292 -0.24 8.67 -24.90
CA ALA A 292 -1.14 9.03 -23.80
C ALA A 292 -2.08 10.16 -24.23
N ASN A 293 -3.37 10.00 -23.98
CA ASN A 293 -4.36 11.05 -24.22
C ASN A 293 -4.50 11.91 -22.96
N ILE A 294 -4.58 13.23 -23.16
CA ILE A 294 -4.78 14.16 -22.05
C ILE A 294 -6.26 14.37 -21.80
N GLU A 295 -6.75 13.75 -20.73
CA GLU A 295 -8.17 13.77 -20.33
C GLU A 295 -8.44 14.67 -19.12
N HIS A 296 -7.41 15.05 -18.36
CA HIS A 296 -7.54 15.86 -17.16
C HIS A 296 -6.53 17.00 -17.17
N GLU A 297 -7.07 18.21 -17.12
CA GLU A 297 -6.32 19.46 -17.16
C GLU A 297 -6.92 20.44 -16.15
N PHE A 298 -6.04 21.12 -15.43
CA PHE A 298 -6.25 22.44 -14.86
C PHE A 298 -5.56 23.47 -15.73
N LEU A 299 -6.24 24.60 -15.97
CA LEU A 299 -5.75 25.65 -16.86
C LEU A 299 -6.04 27.02 -16.24
N ASP A 300 -5.00 27.85 -16.12
CA ASP A 300 -5.12 29.23 -15.69
C ASP A 300 -5.63 30.15 -16.83
N GLN A 301 -6.19 31.30 -16.47
CA GLN A 301 -6.87 32.19 -17.42
C GLN A 301 -5.93 32.70 -18.52
N GLY A 302 -6.35 32.57 -19.78
CA GLY A 302 -5.64 33.11 -20.94
C GLY A 302 -4.62 32.17 -21.59
N LEU A 303 -4.49 30.93 -21.12
CA LEU A 303 -3.66 29.90 -21.74
C LEU A 303 -4.46 29.00 -22.70
N SER A 304 -3.78 28.40 -23.68
CA SER A 304 -4.39 27.42 -24.59
C SER A 304 -4.48 26.06 -23.91
N SER A 305 -5.66 25.43 -23.97
CA SER A 305 -5.90 24.08 -23.45
C SER A 305 -5.15 23.02 -24.25
N VAL A 306 -4.67 21.98 -23.56
CA VAL A 306 -4.14 20.75 -24.18
C VAL A 306 -5.09 19.56 -24.05
N LEU A 307 -6.29 19.77 -23.50
CA LEU A 307 -7.29 18.72 -23.35
C LEU A 307 -7.61 18.07 -24.69
N GLY A 308 -7.65 16.74 -24.74
CA GLY A 308 -7.88 15.96 -25.95
C GLY A 308 -6.68 15.86 -26.90
N GLN A 309 -5.54 16.47 -26.57
CA GLN A 309 -4.28 16.20 -27.28
C GLN A 309 -3.71 14.84 -26.88
N THR A 310 -2.84 14.30 -27.74
CA THR A 310 -2.15 13.03 -27.50
C THR A 310 -0.64 13.25 -27.45
N TRP A 311 -0.02 12.86 -26.34
CA TRP A 311 1.43 12.75 -26.23
C TRP A 311 1.93 11.45 -26.89
N ASP A 312 2.98 11.55 -27.69
CA ASP A 312 3.77 10.44 -28.22
C ASP A 312 4.87 10.14 -27.20
N LEU A 313 4.62 9.13 -26.36
CA LEU A 313 5.48 8.79 -25.23
C LEU A 313 6.82 8.20 -25.70
N GLN A 314 6.88 7.58 -26.89
CA GLN A 314 8.14 7.07 -27.46
C GLN A 314 9.10 8.20 -27.84
N ARG A 315 8.56 9.33 -28.31
CA ARG A 315 9.35 10.52 -28.68
C ARG A 315 9.57 11.49 -27.52
N HIS A 316 8.98 11.21 -26.35
CA HIS A 316 9.03 12.07 -25.18
C HIS A 316 10.22 11.71 -24.29
N CYS A 317 11.41 12.30 -24.53
CA CYS A 317 12.63 11.92 -23.82
C CYS A 317 12.54 12.11 -22.29
N LEU A 318 11.82 13.13 -21.81
CA LEU A 318 11.59 13.32 -20.37
C LEU A 318 10.73 12.19 -19.76
N PHE A 319 9.81 11.61 -20.53
CA PHE A 319 9.00 10.49 -20.06
C PHE A 319 9.84 9.21 -19.99
N GLN A 320 10.70 8.99 -20.99
CA GLN A 320 11.64 7.86 -20.98
C GLN A 320 12.60 7.94 -19.79
N GLU A 321 13.10 9.14 -19.46
CA GLU A 321 13.92 9.36 -18.26
C GLU A 321 13.17 8.99 -16.97
N ILE A 322 11.88 9.32 -16.86
CA ILE A 322 11.03 8.93 -15.74
C ILE A 322 10.82 7.42 -15.68
N VAL A 323 10.61 6.76 -16.82
CA VAL A 323 10.45 5.29 -16.88
C VAL A 323 11.73 4.60 -16.41
N ASP A 324 12.90 5.09 -16.83
CA ASP A 324 14.20 4.52 -16.49
C ASP A 324 14.58 4.73 -15.01
N LYS A 325 14.34 5.94 -14.49
CA LYS A 325 14.78 6.33 -13.13
C LYS A 325 13.70 6.16 -12.06
N GLN A 326 12.42 6.11 -12.45
CA GLN A 326 11.26 6.18 -11.55
C GLN A 326 11.25 7.40 -10.62
N GLU A 327 11.85 8.51 -11.07
CA GLU A 327 11.92 9.78 -10.34
C GLU A 327 11.39 10.91 -11.21
N GLY A 328 10.88 11.96 -10.57
CA GLY A 328 10.42 13.16 -11.27
C GLY A 328 11.54 13.90 -11.99
N VAL A 329 11.17 14.53 -13.10
CA VAL A 329 12.06 15.31 -13.95
C VAL A 329 11.61 16.78 -13.94
N CYS A 330 12.55 17.68 -13.71
CA CYS A 330 12.33 19.13 -13.70
C CYS A 330 13.17 19.81 -14.79
N VAL A 331 12.55 20.74 -15.51
CA VAL A 331 13.14 21.60 -16.52
C VAL A 331 12.83 23.06 -16.15
N GLY A 332 13.85 23.80 -15.73
CA GLY A 332 13.69 25.21 -15.34
C GLY A 332 13.37 26.13 -16.53
N ASP A 333 14.03 25.90 -17.67
CA ASP A 333 13.79 26.65 -18.91
C ASP A 333 13.78 25.72 -20.14
N ALA A 334 12.58 25.44 -20.64
CA ALA A 334 12.33 24.59 -21.80
C ALA A 334 12.93 25.14 -23.11
N THR A 335 13.26 26.43 -23.18
CA THR A 335 13.87 27.03 -24.38
C THR A 335 15.37 26.82 -24.46
N THR A 336 16.03 26.57 -23.32
CA THR A 336 17.48 26.42 -23.21
C THR A 336 17.92 25.02 -22.80
N ASP A 337 17.08 24.23 -22.13
CA ASP A 337 17.40 22.86 -21.71
C ASP A 337 17.65 21.95 -22.93
N PRO A 338 18.82 21.30 -23.03
CA PRO A 338 19.18 20.43 -24.17
C PRO A 338 18.17 19.31 -24.42
N ARG A 339 17.58 18.74 -23.35
CA ARG A 339 16.62 17.63 -23.48
C ARG A 339 15.36 18.06 -24.25
N VAL A 340 14.94 19.30 -24.09
CA VAL A 340 13.77 19.87 -24.77
C VAL A 340 14.17 20.49 -26.11
N LYS A 341 15.24 21.27 -26.15
CA LYS A 341 15.69 22.01 -27.33
C LYS A 341 16.17 21.09 -28.47
N ASP A 342 16.91 20.03 -28.14
CA ASP A 342 17.47 19.11 -29.14
C ASP A 342 16.44 18.06 -29.61
N SER A 343 15.29 17.97 -28.93
CA SER A 343 14.16 17.14 -29.33
C SER A 343 13.17 17.95 -30.18
N PRO A 344 13.03 17.67 -31.50
CA PRO A 344 12.08 18.38 -32.35
C PRO A 344 10.63 18.26 -31.87
N TYR A 345 10.31 17.12 -31.25
CA TYR A 345 8.99 16.84 -30.72
C TYR A 345 8.68 17.71 -29.49
N LEU A 346 9.55 17.70 -28.47
CA LEU A 346 9.33 18.49 -27.25
C LEU A 346 9.45 19.99 -27.49
N SER A 347 10.38 20.43 -28.34
CA SER A 347 10.50 21.84 -28.72
C SER A 347 9.23 22.34 -29.42
N SER A 348 8.63 21.55 -30.31
CA SER A 348 7.35 21.88 -30.95
C SER A 348 6.22 22.02 -29.94
N ILE A 349 6.19 21.15 -28.93
CA ILE A 349 5.16 21.17 -27.88
C ILE A 349 5.33 22.40 -26.98
N ALA A 350 6.55 22.62 -26.50
CA ALA A 350 6.87 23.75 -25.64
C ALA A 350 6.57 25.08 -26.33
N GLY A 351 6.91 25.21 -27.61
CA GLY A 351 6.57 26.38 -28.41
C GLY A 351 5.07 26.54 -28.65
N LYS A 352 4.37 25.47 -29.05
CA LYS A 352 2.93 25.51 -29.35
C LYS A 352 2.08 25.91 -28.13
N PHE A 353 2.45 25.45 -26.95
CA PHE A 353 1.67 25.63 -25.72
C PHE A 353 2.31 26.59 -24.71
N ASN A 354 3.32 27.35 -25.15
CA ASN A 354 4.09 28.33 -24.35
C ASN A 354 4.67 27.77 -23.04
N ILE A 355 5.11 26.51 -23.04
CA ILE A 355 5.71 25.89 -21.86
C ILE A 355 7.11 26.48 -21.67
N ARG A 356 7.33 27.18 -20.55
CA ARG A 356 8.63 27.75 -20.19
C ARG A 356 9.34 26.95 -19.11
N SER A 357 8.63 26.53 -18.07
CA SER A 357 9.17 25.63 -17.05
C SER A 357 8.27 24.41 -16.96
N TRP A 358 8.87 23.24 -16.79
CA TRP A 358 8.17 21.96 -16.90
C TRP A 358 8.59 21.03 -15.77
N LEU A 359 7.62 20.57 -14.98
CA LEU A 359 7.81 19.55 -13.98
C LEU A 359 6.98 18.32 -14.34
N MET A 360 7.58 17.13 -14.28
CA MET A 360 6.90 15.86 -14.52
C MET A 360 7.20 14.92 -13.37
N GLU A 361 6.18 14.42 -12.69
CA GLU A 361 6.30 13.49 -11.56
C GLU A 361 5.53 12.20 -11.84
N PRO A 362 6.14 11.01 -11.67
CA PRO A 362 5.45 9.76 -11.86
C PRO A 362 4.43 9.47 -10.77
N VAL A 363 3.24 9.03 -11.18
CA VAL A 363 2.25 8.42 -10.29
C VAL A 363 2.60 6.95 -10.14
N LEU A 364 3.27 6.61 -9.03
CA LEU A 364 3.71 5.25 -8.74
C LEU A 364 2.86 4.61 -7.64
N PHE A 365 2.66 3.30 -7.75
CA PHE A 365 2.22 2.46 -6.63
C PHE A 365 3.03 1.17 -6.62
N GLN A 366 3.76 0.92 -5.53
CA GLN A 366 4.63 -0.26 -5.39
C GLN A 366 5.58 -0.49 -6.59
N GLY A 367 6.16 0.58 -7.14
CA GLY A 367 7.07 0.52 -8.28
C GLY A 367 6.41 0.37 -9.66
N ARG A 368 5.07 0.25 -9.72
CA ARG A 368 4.30 0.28 -10.98
C ARG A 368 3.94 1.71 -11.35
N LEU A 369 4.27 2.11 -12.58
CA LEU A 369 3.83 3.38 -13.17
C LEU A 369 2.35 3.31 -13.55
N LEU A 370 1.56 4.23 -12.99
CA LEU A 370 0.11 4.32 -13.19
C LEU A 370 -0.30 5.56 -13.99
N GLY A 371 0.60 6.54 -14.08
CA GLY A 371 0.34 7.83 -14.72
C GLY A 371 1.45 8.83 -14.47
N ILE A 372 1.23 10.05 -14.95
CA ILE A 372 2.15 11.18 -14.79
C ILE A 372 1.35 12.39 -14.32
N VAL A 373 1.92 13.15 -13.38
CA VAL A 373 1.52 14.52 -13.06
C VAL A 373 2.47 15.46 -13.80
N GLU A 374 1.96 16.33 -14.66
CA GLU A 374 2.75 17.34 -15.36
C GLU A 374 2.31 18.76 -14.97
N LEU A 375 3.26 19.61 -14.59
CA LEU A 375 3.03 21.03 -14.37
C LEU A 375 3.78 21.85 -15.41
N HIS A 376 3.08 22.82 -15.99
CA HIS A 376 3.66 23.79 -16.90
C HIS A 376 3.53 25.20 -16.31
N TYR A 377 4.67 25.90 -16.27
CA TYR A 377 4.68 27.34 -16.09
C TYR A 377 4.84 28.01 -17.46
N CYS A 378 3.86 28.83 -17.83
CA CYS A 378 3.75 29.39 -19.19
C CYS A 378 4.04 30.90 -19.27
N TYR A 379 4.39 31.53 -18.16
CA TYR A 379 4.59 32.99 -18.06
C TYR A 379 6.07 33.39 -18.11
N PHE A 380 6.32 34.69 -18.23
CA PHE A 380 7.67 35.28 -18.13
C PHE A 380 7.81 36.06 -16.82
N PRO A 381 8.95 35.97 -16.10
CA PRO A 381 10.13 35.14 -16.38
C PRO A 381 9.91 33.64 -16.13
N THR A 382 10.90 32.79 -16.44
CA THR A 382 10.89 31.36 -16.10
C THR A 382 10.75 31.15 -14.60
N TYR A 383 10.14 30.03 -14.20
CA TYR A 383 9.94 29.67 -12.80
C TYR A 383 10.93 28.59 -12.36
N ASP A 384 11.63 28.85 -11.26
CA ASP A 384 12.52 27.88 -10.64
C ASP A 384 11.79 27.15 -9.51
N TRP A 385 11.40 25.90 -9.78
CA TRP A 385 10.65 25.05 -8.86
C TRP A 385 11.45 24.81 -7.58
N GLN A 386 10.91 25.24 -6.45
CA GLN A 386 11.60 25.11 -5.18
C GLN A 386 11.56 23.65 -4.69
N PRO A 387 12.59 23.15 -3.99
CA PRO A 387 12.60 21.77 -3.49
C PRO A 387 11.37 21.37 -2.68
N GLY A 388 10.77 22.31 -1.93
CA GLY A 388 9.55 22.06 -1.17
C GLY A 388 8.30 21.81 -2.02
N GLU A 389 8.24 22.35 -3.25
CA GLU A 389 7.14 22.16 -4.21
C GLU A 389 7.26 20.80 -4.90
N LEU A 390 8.48 20.41 -5.29
CA LEU A 390 8.78 19.07 -5.83
C LEU A 390 8.31 17.97 -4.88
N ASP A 391 8.67 18.07 -3.61
CA ASP A 391 8.23 17.11 -2.59
C ASP A 391 6.70 17.06 -2.43
N LEU A 392 6.03 18.21 -2.59
CA LEU A 392 4.57 18.30 -2.48
C LEU A 392 3.91 17.57 -3.66
N VAL A 393 4.37 17.81 -4.88
CA VAL A 393 3.90 17.14 -6.10
C VAL A 393 4.12 15.63 -5.99
N LYS A 394 5.32 15.20 -5.56
CA LYS A 394 5.64 13.79 -5.29
C LYS A 394 4.73 13.15 -4.25
N ALA A 395 4.45 13.85 -3.15
CA ALA A 395 3.53 13.36 -2.13
C ALA A 395 2.11 13.18 -2.69
N ILE A 396 1.63 14.13 -3.50
CA ILE A 396 0.29 14.05 -4.10
C ILE A 396 0.22 12.99 -5.18
N ALA A 397 1.24 12.85 -6.04
CA ALA A 397 1.34 11.79 -7.04
C ALA A 397 1.26 10.40 -6.38
N THR A 398 1.91 10.22 -5.23
CA THR A 398 1.83 8.97 -4.43
C THR A 398 0.40 8.72 -3.91
N GLN A 399 -0.31 9.77 -3.47
CA GLN A 399 -1.69 9.66 -3.01
C GLN A 399 -2.67 9.37 -4.15
N VAL A 400 -2.48 10.00 -5.31
CA VAL A 400 -3.23 9.70 -6.54
C VAL A 400 -3.03 8.23 -6.92
N GLY A 401 -1.78 7.73 -6.91
CA GLY A 401 -1.48 6.33 -7.22
C GLY A 401 -2.20 5.35 -6.29
N SER A 402 -2.20 5.65 -4.99
CA SER A 402 -2.93 4.87 -3.99
C SER A 402 -4.45 4.87 -4.23
N ALA A 403 -5.02 6.03 -4.55
CA ALA A 403 -6.46 6.16 -4.80
C ALA A 403 -6.90 5.46 -6.10
N LEU A 404 -6.08 5.50 -7.15
CA LEU A 404 -6.35 4.79 -8.41
C LEU A 404 -6.40 3.27 -8.21
N ILE A 405 -5.44 2.72 -7.46
CA ILE A 405 -5.43 1.28 -7.15
C ILE A 405 -6.61 0.90 -6.25
N GLN A 406 -6.98 1.76 -5.31
CA GLN A 406 -8.16 1.55 -4.47
C GLN A 406 -9.44 1.49 -5.30
N ALA A 407 -9.62 2.43 -6.25
CA ALA A 407 -10.75 2.45 -7.17
C ALA A 407 -10.80 1.18 -8.04
N GLU A 408 -9.68 0.81 -8.68
CA GLU A 408 -9.57 -0.40 -9.51
C GLU A 408 -9.90 -1.67 -8.70
N SER A 409 -9.36 -1.78 -7.49
CA SER A 409 -9.60 -2.92 -6.60
C SER A 409 -11.07 -3.02 -6.18
N PHE A 410 -11.72 -1.89 -5.92
CA PHE A 410 -13.13 -1.84 -5.56
C PHE A 410 -14.03 -2.31 -6.71
N THR A 411 -13.79 -1.82 -7.93
CA THR A 411 -14.55 -2.27 -9.12
C THR A 411 -14.37 -3.76 -9.37
N ASN A 412 -13.13 -4.27 -9.27
CA ASN A 412 -12.86 -5.71 -9.42
C ASN A 412 -13.57 -6.55 -8.36
N LEU A 413 -13.63 -6.07 -7.11
CA LEU A 413 -14.33 -6.75 -6.03
C LEU A 413 -15.85 -6.78 -6.28
N GLU A 414 -16.45 -5.66 -6.72
CA GLU A 414 -17.86 -5.63 -7.08
C GLU A 414 -18.21 -6.58 -8.21
N GLU A 415 -17.38 -6.65 -9.26
CA GLU A 415 -17.57 -7.56 -10.37
C GLU A 415 -17.48 -9.01 -9.93
N LEU A 416 -16.45 -9.36 -9.15
CA LEU A 416 -16.29 -10.71 -8.62
C LEU A 416 -17.46 -11.11 -7.69
N ASN A 417 -17.95 -10.18 -6.86
CA ASN A 417 -19.09 -10.44 -5.99
C ASN A 417 -20.37 -10.68 -6.80
N LYS A 418 -20.61 -9.92 -7.87
CA LYS A 418 -21.73 -10.16 -8.80
C LYS A 418 -21.63 -11.53 -9.47
N GLN A 419 -20.44 -11.93 -9.91
CA GLN A 419 -20.21 -13.27 -10.48
C GLN A 419 -20.49 -14.38 -9.45
N LEU A 420 -20.05 -14.18 -8.20
CA LEU A 420 -20.29 -15.12 -7.12
C LEU A 420 -21.78 -15.25 -6.78
N GLU A 421 -22.52 -14.14 -6.71
CA GLU A 421 -23.98 -14.14 -6.53
C GLU A 421 -24.69 -14.86 -7.68
N ALA A 422 -24.26 -14.65 -8.93
CA ALA A 422 -24.83 -15.34 -10.09
C ALA A 422 -24.59 -16.86 -10.04
N LEU A 423 -23.39 -17.28 -9.63
CA LEU A 423 -23.06 -18.69 -9.42
C LEU A 423 -23.89 -19.30 -8.28
N ASP A 424 -24.06 -18.59 -7.17
CA ASP A 424 -24.82 -19.10 -6.02
C ASP A 424 -26.31 -19.23 -6.32
N ARG A 425 -26.88 -18.29 -7.09
CA ARG A 425 -28.24 -18.41 -7.64
C ARG A 425 -28.38 -19.63 -8.54
N THR A 426 -27.42 -19.84 -9.45
CA THR A 426 -27.41 -21.00 -10.35
C THR A 426 -27.36 -22.30 -9.55
N ARG A 427 -26.48 -22.39 -8.55
CA ARG A 427 -26.37 -23.54 -7.66
C ARG A 427 -27.67 -23.81 -6.90
N SER A 428 -28.28 -22.77 -6.32
CA SER A 428 -29.52 -22.88 -5.57
C SER A 428 -30.67 -23.37 -6.45
N ASN A 429 -30.78 -22.84 -7.68
CA ASN A 429 -31.77 -23.29 -8.65
C ASN A 429 -31.58 -24.77 -9.01
N LEU A 430 -30.33 -25.23 -9.19
CA LEU A 430 -30.05 -26.64 -9.45
C LEU A 430 -30.47 -27.55 -8.29
N ILE A 431 -30.19 -27.15 -7.03
CA ILE A 431 -30.61 -27.90 -5.85
C ILE A 431 -32.15 -27.99 -5.78
N ALA A 432 -32.83 -26.87 -6.01
CA ALA A 432 -34.28 -26.82 -5.99
C ALA A 432 -34.92 -27.72 -7.07
N ILE A 433 -34.42 -27.64 -8.31
CA ILE A 433 -34.93 -28.46 -9.43
C ILE A 433 -34.64 -29.94 -9.20
N THR A 434 -33.43 -30.29 -8.76
CA THR A 434 -33.06 -31.68 -8.44
C THR A 434 -33.97 -32.24 -7.34
N GLY A 435 -34.24 -31.46 -6.28
CA GLY A 435 -35.16 -31.84 -5.22
C GLY A 435 -36.59 -32.09 -5.72
N HIS A 436 -37.09 -31.28 -6.66
CA HIS A 436 -38.41 -31.45 -7.25
C HIS A 436 -38.51 -32.71 -8.13
N GLU A 437 -37.50 -32.93 -8.98
CA GLU A 437 -37.47 -34.08 -9.90
C GLU A 437 -37.28 -35.42 -9.16
N LEU A 438 -36.65 -35.42 -7.98
CA LEU A 438 -36.57 -36.60 -7.11
C LEU A 438 -37.85 -36.82 -6.29
N ARG A 439 -38.48 -35.74 -5.78
CA ARG A 439 -39.68 -35.83 -4.94
C ARG A 439 -40.86 -36.42 -5.69
N THR A 440 -41.07 -36.03 -6.95
CA THR A 440 -42.23 -36.47 -7.72
C THR A 440 -42.34 -38.01 -7.85
N PRO A 441 -41.34 -38.74 -8.41
CA PRO A 441 -41.43 -40.20 -8.52
C PRO A 441 -41.48 -40.88 -7.15
N LEU A 442 -40.78 -40.33 -6.13
CA LEU A 442 -40.83 -40.87 -4.77
C LEU A 442 -42.25 -40.81 -4.19
N SER A 443 -42.96 -39.68 -4.36
CA SER A 443 -44.35 -39.54 -3.93
C SER A 443 -45.29 -40.50 -4.67
N THR A 444 -45.12 -40.70 -5.98
CA THR A 444 -45.92 -41.67 -6.74
C THR A 444 -45.70 -43.09 -6.24
N ILE A 445 -44.44 -43.49 -6.04
CA ILE A 445 -44.08 -44.82 -5.51
C ILE A 445 -44.73 -45.01 -4.15
N GLN A 446 -44.61 -44.02 -3.26
CA GLN A 446 -45.18 -44.09 -1.93
C GLN A 446 -46.70 -44.27 -1.96
N VAL A 447 -47.43 -43.46 -2.73
CA VAL A 447 -48.89 -43.58 -2.86
C VAL A 447 -49.30 -44.94 -3.43
N CYS A 448 -48.59 -45.44 -4.47
CA CYS A 448 -48.88 -46.76 -5.04
C CYS A 448 -48.69 -47.87 -4.00
N LEU A 449 -47.58 -47.84 -3.25
CA LEU A 449 -47.29 -48.84 -2.21
C LEU A 449 -48.25 -48.74 -1.01
N GLU A 450 -48.62 -47.53 -0.60
CA GLU A 450 -49.59 -47.30 0.48
C GLU A 450 -50.96 -47.86 0.09
N SER A 451 -51.48 -47.54 -1.09
CA SER A 451 -52.76 -48.08 -1.58
C SER A 451 -52.75 -49.61 -1.71
N LEU A 452 -51.64 -50.20 -2.17
CA LEU A 452 -51.49 -51.66 -2.23
C LEU A 452 -51.49 -52.31 -0.83
N ALA A 453 -51.04 -51.60 0.20
CA ALA A 453 -51.00 -52.07 1.57
C ALA A 453 -52.33 -51.89 2.32
N THR A 454 -53.08 -50.81 2.05
CA THR A 454 -54.33 -50.49 2.75
C THR A 454 -55.59 -51.09 2.11
N GLU A 455 -55.57 -51.42 0.81
CA GLU A 455 -56.73 -51.95 0.09
C GLU A 455 -56.50 -53.38 -0.45
N PRO A 456 -56.60 -54.42 0.41
CA PRO A 456 -56.34 -55.81 0.01
C PRO A 456 -57.35 -56.37 -1.02
N ASP A 457 -58.56 -55.80 -1.08
CA ASP A 457 -59.64 -56.19 -2.00
C ASP A 457 -59.58 -55.50 -3.37
N MET A 458 -58.48 -54.79 -3.68
CA MET A 458 -58.28 -54.08 -4.94
C MET A 458 -58.36 -55.01 -6.17
N PRO A 459 -59.07 -54.61 -7.26
CA PRO A 459 -59.09 -55.36 -8.52
C PRO A 459 -57.69 -55.65 -9.08
N THR A 460 -57.48 -56.85 -9.63
CA THR A 460 -56.17 -57.31 -10.13
C THR A 460 -55.58 -56.37 -11.18
N ASP A 461 -56.41 -55.80 -12.05
CA ASP A 461 -55.95 -54.87 -13.09
C ASP A 461 -55.39 -53.58 -12.49
N LEU A 462 -56.07 -53.01 -11.48
CA LEU A 462 -55.62 -51.80 -10.80
C LEU A 462 -54.36 -52.06 -9.96
N ARG A 463 -54.30 -53.22 -9.31
CA ARG A 463 -53.11 -53.69 -8.58
C ARG A 463 -51.89 -53.77 -9.49
N GLN A 464 -52.06 -54.34 -10.69
CA GLN A 464 -50.99 -54.44 -11.67
C GLN A 464 -50.56 -53.07 -12.19
N VAL A 465 -51.51 -52.15 -12.42
CA VAL A 465 -51.21 -50.76 -12.80
C VAL A 465 -50.38 -50.06 -11.72
N MET A 466 -50.72 -50.19 -10.44
CA MET A 466 -49.94 -49.59 -9.34
C MET A 466 -48.54 -50.17 -9.22
N LEU A 467 -48.39 -51.49 -9.30
CA LEU A 467 -47.08 -52.15 -9.30
C LEU A 467 -46.22 -51.70 -10.49
N ASN A 468 -46.80 -51.67 -11.68
CA ASN A 468 -46.10 -51.22 -12.89
C ASN A 468 -45.70 -49.73 -12.79
N THR A 469 -46.56 -48.89 -12.21
CA THR A 469 -46.29 -47.46 -11.99
C THR A 469 -45.14 -47.26 -11.01
N ALA A 470 -45.16 -47.96 -9.87
CA ALA A 470 -44.09 -47.89 -8.87
C ALA A 470 -42.74 -48.39 -9.43
N LEU A 471 -42.74 -49.49 -10.19
CA LEU A 471 -41.53 -50.01 -10.85
C LEU A 471 -40.99 -49.03 -11.89
N ALA A 472 -41.87 -48.44 -12.71
CA ALA A 472 -41.48 -47.45 -13.72
C ALA A 472 -40.86 -46.19 -13.09
N ASP A 473 -41.47 -45.66 -12.02
CA ASP A 473 -40.94 -44.48 -11.33
C ASP A 473 -39.66 -44.79 -10.53
N SER A 474 -39.50 -46.01 -10.01
CA SER A 474 -38.24 -46.47 -9.38
C SER A 474 -37.10 -46.51 -10.40
N GLU A 475 -37.33 -47.08 -11.58
CA GLU A 475 -36.34 -47.10 -12.66
C GLU A 475 -36.04 -45.69 -13.18
N ARG A 476 -37.04 -44.82 -13.26
CA ARG A 476 -36.84 -43.41 -13.59
C ARG A 476 -35.94 -42.71 -12.58
N MET A 477 -36.17 -42.93 -11.28
CA MET A 477 -35.36 -42.36 -10.22
C MET A 477 -33.91 -42.88 -10.26
N ARG A 478 -33.72 -44.18 -10.51
CA ARG A 478 -32.40 -44.78 -10.73
C ARG A 478 -31.66 -44.11 -11.88
N LYS A 479 -32.33 -43.88 -13.02
CA LYS A 479 -31.76 -43.18 -14.18
C LYS A 479 -31.42 -41.72 -13.86
N LEU A 480 -32.28 -41.01 -13.14
CA LEU A 480 -32.03 -39.63 -12.69
C LEU A 480 -30.76 -39.52 -11.83
N VAL A 481 -30.63 -40.38 -10.82
CA VAL A 481 -29.45 -40.41 -9.93
C VAL A 481 -28.20 -40.74 -10.73
N GLN A 482 -28.26 -41.72 -11.63
CA GLN A 482 -27.13 -42.09 -12.48
C GLN A 482 -26.72 -40.95 -13.41
N ASP A 483 -27.67 -40.32 -14.11
CA ASP A 483 -27.40 -39.17 -14.99
C ASP A 483 -26.79 -38.00 -14.19
N PHE A 484 -27.26 -37.76 -12.97
CA PHE A 484 -26.72 -36.72 -12.08
C PHE A 484 -25.27 -37.01 -11.66
N LEU A 485 -24.96 -38.25 -11.24
CA LEU A 485 -23.59 -38.65 -10.90
C LEU A 485 -22.66 -38.56 -12.11
N THR A 486 -23.11 -39.02 -13.27
CA THR A 486 -22.38 -38.93 -14.54
C THR A 486 -22.05 -37.48 -14.87
N LEU A 487 -23.04 -36.58 -14.80
CA LEU A 487 -22.82 -35.16 -15.06
C LEU A 487 -21.87 -34.53 -14.04
N SER A 488 -22.03 -34.82 -12.76
CA SER A 488 -21.18 -34.32 -11.68
C SER A 488 -19.71 -34.74 -11.87
N ASN A 489 -19.47 -35.99 -12.29
CA ASN A 489 -18.11 -36.48 -12.57
C ASN A 489 -17.49 -35.81 -13.79
N LEU A 490 -18.29 -35.60 -14.86
CA LEU A 490 -17.83 -34.87 -16.05
C LEU A 490 -17.45 -33.43 -15.72
N GLU A 491 -18.27 -32.73 -14.92
CA GLU A 491 -18.04 -31.31 -14.58
C GLU A 491 -16.89 -31.09 -13.58
N SER A 492 -16.65 -32.06 -12.70
CA SER A 492 -15.51 -32.02 -11.76
C SER A 492 -14.18 -32.38 -12.43
N GLY A 493 -14.18 -32.82 -13.69
CA GLY A 493 -12.99 -33.27 -14.39
C GLY A 493 -12.44 -34.61 -13.87
N ASN A 494 -13.22 -35.33 -13.07
CA ASN A 494 -12.82 -36.60 -12.44
C ASN A 494 -12.98 -37.82 -13.36
N VAL A 495 -13.27 -37.62 -14.64
CA VAL A 495 -13.39 -38.70 -15.62
C VAL A 495 -12.03 -38.98 -16.23
N GLU A 496 -11.56 -40.21 -16.05
CA GLU A 496 -10.43 -40.74 -16.83
C GLU A 496 -10.93 -41.10 -18.24
N TRP A 497 -10.30 -40.52 -19.27
CA TRP A 497 -10.69 -40.72 -20.66
C TRP A 497 -9.81 -41.78 -21.32
N HIS A 498 -10.41 -42.85 -21.84
CA HIS A 498 -9.72 -43.89 -22.59
C HIS A 498 -9.84 -43.62 -24.09
N ILE A 499 -9.10 -42.61 -24.55
CA ILE A 499 -9.16 -42.18 -25.96
C ILE A 499 -8.53 -43.24 -26.87
N GLU A 500 -9.29 -43.72 -27.85
CA GLU A 500 -8.88 -44.72 -28.82
C GLU A 500 -9.31 -44.35 -30.25
N SER A 501 -8.91 -45.18 -31.23
CA SER A 501 -9.27 -45.01 -32.65
C SER A 501 -10.45 -45.90 -32.99
N LEU A 502 -11.59 -45.29 -33.34
CA LEU A 502 -12.87 -45.99 -33.45
C LEU A 502 -13.43 -45.91 -34.86
N ILE A 503 -14.09 -46.99 -35.26
CA ILE A 503 -14.95 -47.02 -36.45
C ILE A 503 -16.34 -46.53 -36.02
N LEU A 504 -16.72 -45.31 -36.44
CA LEU A 504 -17.99 -44.69 -36.04
C LEU A 504 -19.21 -45.58 -36.30
N LYS A 505 -19.18 -46.38 -37.38
CA LYS A 505 -20.25 -47.31 -37.72
C LYS A 505 -20.50 -48.34 -36.61
N GLU A 506 -19.44 -48.88 -36.01
CA GLU A 506 -19.55 -49.86 -34.92
C GLU A 506 -20.18 -49.23 -33.67
N CYS A 507 -19.78 -48.00 -33.32
CA CYS A 507 -20.38 -47.27 -32.20
C CYS A 507 -21.88 -46.99 -32.41
N VAL A 508 -22.28 -46.64 -33.63
CA VAL A 508 -23.69 -46.42 -33.97
C VAL A 508 -24.48 -47.74 -33.92
N ASP A 509 -23.92 -48.84 -34.43
CA ASP A 509 -24.59 -50.14 -34.40
C ASP A 509 -24.74 -50.65 -32.96
N LEU A 510 -23.74 -50.44 -32.10
CA LEU A 510 -23.82 -50.69 -30.65
C LEU A 510 -24.91 -49.84 -29.98
N ALA A 511 -24.95 -48.54 -30.23
CA ALA A 511 -26.00 -47.67 -29.69
C ALA A 511 -27.41 -48.10 -30.12
N LEU A 512 -27.58 -48.46 -31.39
CA LEU A 512 -28.86 -48.98 -31.93
C LEU A 512 -29.26 -50.32 -31.30
N SER A 513 -28.30 -51.23 -31.07
CA SER A 513 -28.57 -52.52 -30.43
C SER A 513 -29.11 -52.36 -29.01
N ARG A 514 -28.56 -51.42 -28.22
CA ARG A 514 -29.04 -51.09 -26.86
C ARG A 514 -30.49 -50.63 -26.87
N MET A 515 -30.88 -49.87 -27.90
CA MET A 515 -32.24 -49.35 -28.04
C MET A 515 -33.26 -50.42 -28.49
N ARG A 516 -32.84 -51.38 -29.33
CA ARG A 516 -33.71 -52.48 -29.79
C ARG A 516 -34.13 -53.42 -28.66
N ILE A 517 -33.26 -53.67 -27.67
CA ILE A 517 -33.57 -54.51 -26.51
C ILE A 517 -34.60 -53.84 -25.58
N ARG A 518 -34.57 -52.50 -25.52
CA ARG A 518 -35.44 -51.71 -24.65
C ARG A 518 -36.82 -51.44 -25.26
N SER A 519 -36.90 -51.39 -26.59
CA SER A 519 -38.16 -51.28 -27.33
C SER A 519 -38.82 -52.66 -27.47
N ASN A 520 -39.46 -53.11 -26.40
CA ASN A 520 -40.42 -54.21 -26.50
C ASN A 520 -41.70 -53.65 -27.13
N GLN A 521 -42.22 -54.30 -28.19
CA GLN A 521 -43.54 -54.12 -28.84
C GLN A 521 -43.62 -53.22 -30.09
N GLU A 522 -43.97 -53.87 -31.21
CA GLU A 522 -44.88 -53.55 -32.35
C GLU A 522 -45.12 -52.11 -32.88
N LYS A 523 -44.69 -51.04 -32.21
CA LYS A 523 -44.98 -49.63 -32.58
C LYS A 523 -43.77 -48.71 -32.40
N SER A 524 -42.65 -49.02 -33.04
CA SER A 524 -41.45 -48.16 -33.06
C SER A 524 -41.30 -47.41 -34.40
N PRO A 525 -40.75 -46.19 -34.39
CA PRO A 525 -40.41 -45.46 -35.62
C PRO A 525 -39.38 -46.20 -36.48
N GLN A 526 -39.39 -45.94 -37.79
CA GLN A 526 -38.43 -46.51 -38.73
C GLN A 526 -37.05 -45.87 -38.52
N VAL A 527 -36.00 -46.68 -38.31
CA VAL A 527 -34.64 -46.18 -38.12
C VAL A 527 -33.75 -46.51 -39.32
N SER A 528 -33.10 -45.49 -39.89
CA SER A 528 -32.09 -45.64 -40.95
C SER A 528 -30.72 -45.11 -40.53
N SER A 529 -29.66 -45.83 -40.89
CA SER A 529 -28.26 -45.45 -40.67
C SER A 529 -27.58 -45.26 -42.02
N GLU A 530 -27.22 -44.00 -42.33
CA GLU A 530 -26.57 -43.56 -43.55
C GLU A 530 -25.14 -43.12 -43.22
N ILE A 531 -24.26 -44.08 -42.94
CA ILE A 531 -22.87 -43.84 -42.56
C ILE A 531 -21.96 -44.33 -43.70
N PRO A 532 -21.23 -43.44 -44.39
CA PRO A 532 -20.29 -43.83 -45.44
C PRO A 532 -19.18 -44.74 -44.91
N LEU A 533 -18.88 -45.81 -45.65
CA LEU A 533 -17.82 -46.78 -45.32
C LEU A 533 -16.41 -46.18 -45.40
N ASN A 534 -16.24 -45.06 -46.10
CA ASN A 534 -14.97 -44.38 -46.33
C ASN A 534 -14.70 -43.25 -45.32
N LEU A 535 -15.41 -43.21 -44.19
CA LEU A 535 -15.11 -42.25 -43.13
C LEU A 535 -13.80 -42.60 -42.42
N PRO A 536 -12.99 -41.60 -42.06
CA PRO A 536 -11.78 -41.82 -41.28
C PRO A 536 -12.10 -42.24 -39.84
N LEU A 537 -11.15 -42.90 -39.18
CA LEU A 537 -11.27 -43.29 -37.77
C LEU A 537 -11.41 -42.05 -36.90
N VAL A 538 -12.36 -42.10 -35.96
CA VAL A 538 -12.57 -41.01 -34.98
C VAL A 538 -11.71 -41.25 -33.75
N LYS A 539 -11.24 -40.16 -33.14
CA LYS A 539 -10.46 -40.16 -31.91
C LYS A 539 -11.38 -39.78 -30.74
N ALA A 540 -11.88 -40.78 -30.03
CA ALA A 540 -12.79 -40.61 -28.91
C ALA A 540 -12.69 -41.80 -27.93
N ASP A 541 -13.34 -41.69 -26.79
CA ASP A 541 -13.58 -42.82 -25.90
C ASP A 541 -14.85 -43.56 -26.37
N GLY A 542 -14.74 -44.89 -26.55
CA GLY A 542 -15.79 -45.71 -27.15
C GLY A 542 -17.07 -45.74 -26.34
N ASP A 543 -16.96 -45.87 -25.01
CA ASP A 543 -18.13 -45.95 -24.13
C ASP A 543 -18.88 -44.63 -24.09
N TRP A 544 -18.16 -43.51 -24.02
CA TRP A 544 -18.76 -42.18 -24.04
C TRP A 544 -19.36 -41.82 -25.41
N LEU A 545 -18.77 -42.27 -26.52
CA LEU A 545 -19.35 -42.10 -27.86
C LEU A 545 -20.65 -42.89 -28.01
N VAL A 546 -20.69 -44.14 -27.56
CA VAL A 546 -21.91 -44.93 -27.54
C VAL A 546 -22.96 -44.28 -26.62
N GLU A 547 -22.56 -43.68 -25.50
CA GLU A 547 -23.48 -42.97 -24.59
C GLU A 547 -24.09 -41.73 -25.25
N VAL A 548 -23.30 -40.87 -25.91
CA VAL A 548 -23.82 -39.70 -26.65
C VAL A 548 -24.83 -40.14 -27.71
N LEU A 549 -24.46 -41.14 -28.52
CA LEU A 549 -25.34 -41.68 -29.56
C LEU A 549 -26.62 -42.27 -28.96
N ALA A 550 -26.51 -43.08 -27.91
CA ALA A 550 -27.65 -43.69 -27.25
C ALA A 550 -28.59 -42.64 -26.66
N LYS A 551 -28.08 -41.57 -26.05
CA LYS A 551 -28.91 -40.48 -25.51
C LYS A 551 -29.63 -39.70 -26.60
N LEU A 552 -28.94 -39.35 -27.70
CA LEU A 552 -29.57 -38.66 -28.84
C LEU A 552 -30.61 -39.54 -29.55
N ILE A 553 -30.34 -40.84 -29.70
CA ILE A 553 -31.28 -41.80 -30.28
C ILE A 553 -32.48 -42.03 -29.35
N ASP A 554 -32.28 -42.17 -28.03
CA ASP A 554 -33.35 -42.24 -27.02
C ASP A 554 -34.24 -40.99 -27.07
N ASN A 555 -33.64 -39.81 -27.30
CA ASN A 555 -34.39 -38.57 -27.51
C ASN A 555 -35.27 -38.65 -28.76
N ALA A 556 -34.70 -39.05 -29.90
CA ALA A 556 -35.44 -39.22 -31.15
C ALA A 556 -36.59 -40.24 -31.02
N TYR A 557 -36.37 -41.37 -30.34
CA TYR A 557 -37.40 -42.38 -30.09
C TYR A 557 -38.56 -41.85 -29.24
N LYS A 558 -38.28 -41.03 -28.23
CA LYS A 558 -39.31 -40.49 -27.33
C LYS A 558 -40.24 -39.49 -28.00
N PHE A 559 -39.71 -38.71 -28.92
CA PHE A 559 -40.42 -37.57 -29.51
C PHE A 559 -40.91 -37.82 -30.95
N THR A 560 -40.68 -39.02 -31.49
CA THR A 560 -41.16 -39.44 -32.82
C THR A 560 -42.31 -40.42 -32.70
N SER A 561 -43.37 -40.19 -33.47
CA SER A 561 -44.50 -41.12 -33.55
C SER A 561 -44.10 -42.46 -34.17
N PRO A 562 -44.84 -43.56 -33.95
CA PRO A 562 -44.53 -44.87 -34.53
C PRO A 562 -44.46 -44.90 -36.07
N SER A 563 -45.18 -44.01 -36.75
CA SER A 563 -45.14 -43.86 -38.22
C SER A 563 -44.00 -42.95 -38.72
N GLY A 564 -43.28 -42.29 -37.82
CA GLY A 564 -42.19 -41.40 -38.15
C GLY A 564 -40.88 -42.11 -38.45
N ARG A 565 -39.84 -41.33 -38.74
CA ARG A 565 -38.51 -41.80 -39.11
C ARG A 565 -37.42 -41.14 -38.28
N ILE A 566 -36.43 -41.95 -37.89
CA ILE A 566 -35.18 -41.52 -37.27
C ILE A 566 -34.04 -41.82 -38.25
N THR A 567 -33.21 -40.82 -38.55
CA THR A 567 -32.12 -40.94 -39.52
C THR A 567 -30.79 -40.56 -38.87
N ILE A 568 -29.81 -41.44 -38.94
CA ILE A 568 -28.45 -41.19 -38.43
C ILE A 568 -27.52 -41.03 -39.62
N LYS A 569 -26.91 -39.85 -39.77
CA LYS A 569 -25.97 -39.53 -40.85
C LYS A 569 -24.61 -39.16 -40.30
N ALA A 570 -23.56 -39.43 -41.07
CA ALA A 570 -22.22 -38.95 -40.76
C ALA A 570 -21.52 -38.47 -42.04
N LYS A 571 -20.84 -37.33 -41.95
CA LYS A 571 -20.00 -36.80 -43.04
C LYS A 571 -18.73 -36.19 -42.48
N GLN A 572 -17.63 -36.29 -43.21
CA GLN A 572 -16.43 -35.54 -42.87
C GLN A 572 -16.70 -34.04 -43.00
N ASN A 573 -16.40 -33.28 -41.96
CA ASN A 573 -16.61 -31.84 -41.89
C ASN A 573 -15.27 -31.17 -41.56
N ARG A 574 -14.74 -30.39 -42.51
CA ARG A 574 -13.36 -29.87 -42.47
C ARG A 574 -12.32 -31.03 -42.46
N SER A 575 -11.03 -30.73 -42.55
CA SER A 575 -10.01 -31.77 -42.68
C SER A 575 -9.90 -32.69 -41.45
N ASP A 576 -10.39 -32.24 -40.28
CA ASP A 576 -10.00 -32.82 -38.98
C ASP A 576 -11.15 -33.32 -38.11
N GLN A 577 -12.40 -33.23 -38.59
CA GLN A 577 -13.57 -33.65 -37.80
C GLN A 577 -14.58 -34.43 -38.64
N VAL A 578 -15.34 -35.30 -37.97
CA VAL A 578 -16.54 -35.95 -38.51
C VAL A 578 -17.76 -35.29 -37.87
N LEU A 579 -18.70 -34.84 -38.71
CA LEU A 579 -20.01 -34.37 -38.27
C LEU A 579 -20.99 -35.54 -38.28
N VAL A 580 -21.57 -35.81 -37.13
CA VAL A 580 -22.65 -36.79 -36.94
C VAL A 580 -23.96 -36.03 -36.78
N THR A 581 -25.03 -36.55 -37.36
CA THR A 581 -26.37 -35.97 -37.29
C THR A 581 -27.38 -37.05 -36.95
N VAL A 582 -28.16 -36.83 -35.89
CA VAL A 582 -29.29 -37.66 -35.50
C VAL A 582 -30.55 -36.83 -35.74
N GLY A 583 -31.27 -37.16 -36.82
CA GLY A 583 -32.49 -36.48 -37.22
C GLY A 583 -33.73 -37.31 -36.94
N ASP A 584 -34.83 -36.64 -36.61
CA ASP A 584 -36.13 -37.25 -36.35
C ASP A 584 -37.26 -36.46 -37.03
N THR A 585 -38.39 -37.12 -37.30
CA THR A 585 -39.62 -36.49 -37.83
C THR A 585 -40.66 -36.27 -36.72
N GLY A 586 -40.20 -35.99 -35.51
CA GLY A 586 -41.02 -35.82 -34.33
C GLY A 586 -41.66 -34.44 -34.20
N ARG A 587 -42.03 -34.08 -32.96
CA ARG A 587 -42.74 -32.84 -32.63
C ARG A 587 -41.96 -31.54 -32.89
N GLY A 588 -40.68 -31.61 -33.24
CA GLY A 588 -39.81 -30.45 -33.44
C GLY A 588 -39.47 -29.70 -32.15
N ILE A 589 -38.65 -28.67 -32.28
CA ILE A 589 -38.19 -27.79 -31.19
C ILE A 589 -38.51 -26.34 -31.58
N ASP A 590 -39.02 -25.57 -30.61
CA ASP A 590 -39.23 -24.13 -30.75
C ASP A 590 -37.88 -23.41 -31.02
N PRO A 591 -37.80 -22.45 -31.98
CA PRO A 591 -36.56 -21.71 -32.25
C PRO A 591 -35.91 -21.10 -31.01
N ASP A 592 -36.70 -20.61 -30.05
CA ASP A 592 -36.20 -20.01 -28.81
C ASP A 592 -35.60 -21.05 -27.85
N ALA A 593 -35.92 -22.33 -28.04
CA ALA A 593 -35.46 -23.44 -27.22
C ALA A 593 -34.21 -24.16 -27.76
N LEU A 594 -33.78 -23.89 -29.00
CA LEU A 594 -32.71 -24.65 -29.68
C LEU A 594 -31.36 -24.69 -28.93
N GLU A 595 -31.02 -23.61 -28.22
CA GLU A 595 -29.80 -23.58 -27.39
C GLU A 595 -30.10 -24.09 -25.96
N ILE A 596 -31.27 -23.76 -25.42
CA ILE A 596 -31.66 -24.03 -24.03
C ILE A 596 -31.94 -25.53 -23.82
N VAL A 597 -32.26 -26.30 -24.86
CA VAL A 597 -32.44 -27.77 -24.77
C VAL A 597 -31.21 -28.51 -24.25
N PHE A 598 -30.01 -27.90 -24.31
CA PHE A 598 -28.79 -28.48 -23.75
C PHE A 598 -28.55 -28.08 -22.28
N ASP A 599 -29.41 -27.26 -21.69
CA ASP A 599 -29.31 -26.85 -20.29
C ASP A 599 -29.87 -27.91 -19.34
N ARG A 600 -29.36 -27.90 -18.10
CA ARG A 600 -29.65 -28.92 -17.11
C ARG A 600 -31.11 -28.87 -16.71
N PHE A 601 -31.76 -30.04 -16.68
CA PHE A 601 -33.16 -30.20 -16.30
C PHE A 601 -34.15 -29.43 -17.21
N TYR A 602 -33.70 -28.88 -18.34
CA TYR A 602 -34.58 -28.22 -19.27
C TYR A 602 -35.51 -29.25 -19.93
N GLN A 603 -36.80 -28.94 -19.92
CA GLN A 603 -37.85 -29.71 -20.59
C GLN A 603 -38.87 -28.73 -21.15
N GLU A 604 -39.25 -28.90 -22.41
CA GLU A 604 -40.22 -28.03 -23.09
C GLU A 604 -41.64 -28.18 -22.51
N GLU A 605 -41.97 -29.35 -21.92
CA GLU A 605 -43.20 -29.58 -21.17
C GLU A 605 -42.94 -29.36 -19.66
N GLY A 606 -43.69 -28.44 -19.03
CA GLY A 606 -43.61 -28.23 -17.58
C GLY A 606 -44.01 -29.48 -16.77
N ALA A 607 -43.53 -29.58 -15.53
CA ALA A 607 -43.64 -30.77 -14.67
C ALA A 607 -45.06 -31.36 -14.49
N LEU A 608 -46.12 -30.57 -14.72
CA LEU A 608 -47.53 -31.00 -14.61
C LEU A 608 -48.16 -31.52 -15.92
N ARG A 609 -47.55 -31.31 -17.10
CA ARG A 609 -48.09 -31.74 -18.41
C ARG A 609 -47.29 -32.87 -19.05
N ARG A 610 -46.57 -33.66 -18.23
CA ARG A 610 -45.67 -34.72 -18.69
C ARG A 610 -46.44 -35.77 -19.50
N THR A 611 -46.29 -35.74 -20.82
CA THR A 611 -46.76 -36.84 -21.69
C THR A 611 -45.63 -37.82 -22.04
N THR A 612 -44.37 -37.36 -21.97
CA THR A 612 -43.17 -38.14 -22.29
C THR A 612 -42.12 -38.02 -21.17
N GLY A 613 -41.59 -39.15 -20.70
CA GLY A 613 -40.68 -39.21 -19.56
C GLY A 613 -39.22 -38.92 -19.91
N GLY A 614 -38.60 -37.96 -19.21
CA GLY A 614 -37.19 -37.59 -19.38
C GLY A 614 -36.57 -37.04 -18.08
N THR A 615 -35.24 -37.11 -17.98
CA THR A 615 -34.47 -36.57 -16.84
C THR A 615 -34.09 -35.10 -17.04
N GLY A 616 -34.14 -34.59 -18.28
CA GLY A 616 -33.64 -33.26 -18.64
C GLY A 616 -32.11 -33.12 -18.53
N LEU A 617 -31.38 -34.19 -18.20
CA LEU A 617 -29.92 -34.19 -18.07
C LEU A 617 -29.21 -34.78 -19.28
N GLY A 618 -29.93 -35.53 -20.12
CA GLY A 618 -29.32 -36.29 -21.22
C GLY A 618 -28.55 -35.42 -22.22
N LEU A 619 -29.17 -34.35 -22.72
CA LEU A 619 -28.54 -33.43 -23.68
C LEU A 619 -27.40 -32.62 -23.04
N ALA A 620 -27.52 -32.26 -21.76
CA ALA A 620 -26.45 -31.61 -21.01
C ALA A 620 -25.20 -32.52 -20.88
N ILE A 621 -25.40 -33.82 -20.62
CA ILE A 621 -24.33 -34.82 -20.61
C ILE A 621 -23.68 -34.92 -21.99
N CYS A 622 -24.47 -34.99 -23.07
CA CYS A 622 -23.92 -35.01 -24.43
C CYS A 622 -23.05 -33.77 -24.71
N ARG A 623 -23.49 -32.58 -24.28
CA ARG A 623 -22.71 -31.34 -24.44
C ARG A 623 -21.38 -31.39 -23.70
N GLN A 624 -21.36 -31.87 -22.45
CA GLN A 624 -20.11 -31.99 -21.70
C GLN A 624 -19.12 -32.98 -22.34
N ILE A 625 -19.60 -34.13 -22.79
CA ILE A 625 -18.76 -35.14 -23.45
C ILE A 625 -18.16 -34.61 -24.75
N VAL A 626 -19.00 -34.03 -25.62
CA VAL A 626 -18.55 -33.51 -26.92
C VAL A 626 -17.57 -32.35 -26.75
N ASN A 627 -17.81 -31.47 -25.78
CA ASN A 627 -16.88 -30.38 -25.45
C ASN A 627 -15.55 -30.90 -24.92
N ALA A 628 -15.55 -31.97 -24.12
CA ALA A 628 -14.31 -32.59 -23.62
C ALA A 628 -13.42 -33.14 -24.75
N TRP A 629 -13.99 -33.54 -25.88
CA TRP A 629 -13.25 -33.93 -27.09
C TRP A 629 -12.80 -32.73 -27.95
N GLY A 630 -13.13 -31.49 -27.58
CA GLY A 630 -12.92 -30.31 -28.41
C GLY A 630 -13.88 -30.22 -29.61
N GLY A 631 -15.00 -30.93 -29.55
CA GLY A 631 -16.08 -30.86 -30.53
C GLY A 631 -17.13 -29.81 -30.17
N ARG A 632 -18.16 -29.69 -31.01
CA ARG A 632 -19.36 -28.89 -30.78
C ARG A 632 -20.60 -29.74 -30.99
N ILE A 633 -21.65 -29.51 -30.18
CA ILE A 633 -23.00 -30.05 -30.35
C ILE A 633 -24.01 -28.90 -30.54
N TRP A 634 -25.02 -29.06 -31.38
CA TRP A 634 -26.12 -28.11 -31.56
C TRP A 634 -27.36 -28.81 -32.11
N ALA A 635 -28.51 -28.11 -32.10
CA ALA A 635 -29.77 -28.59 -32.66
C ALA A 635 -30.28 -27.65 -33.76
N GLU A 636 -30.99 -28.22 -34.74
CA GLU A 636 -31.70 -27.51 -35.81
C GLU A 636 -33.14 -28.06 -35.89
N SER A 637 -34.12 -27.18 -36.06
CA SER A 637 -35.55 -27.53 -36.19
C SER A 637 -36.25 -26.41 -36.97
N GLU A 638 -37.15 -26.76 -37.89
CA GLU A 638 -38.00 -25.78 -38.60
C GLU A 638 -39.22 -25.33 -37.79
N GLY A 639 -39.31 -25.77 -36.52
CA GLY A 639 -40.40 -25.46 -35.60
C GLY A 639 -41.25 -26.70 -35.28
N LYS A 640 -42.40 -26.46 -34.66
CA LYS A 640 -43.28 -27.54 -34.18
C LYS A 640 -43.80 -28.42 -35.32
N ASP A 641 -43.84 -29.71 -35.06
CA ASP A 641 -44.25 -30.80 -35.95
C ASP A 641 -43.44 -30.93 -37.25
N LYS A 642 -42.22 -30.36 -37.28
CA LYS A 642 -41.27 -30.46 -38.41
C LYS A 642 -40.09 -31.37 -38.14
N GLY A 643 -40.04 -32.02 -36.97
CA GLY A 643 -38.89 -32.82 -36.56
C GLY A 643 -37.70 -31.99 -36.11
N SER A 644 -36.64 -32.68 -35.72
CA SER A 644 -35.43 -32.05 -35.17
C SER A 644 -34.18 -32.74 -35.72
N GLN A 645 -33.06 -32.02 -35.77
CA GLN A 645 -31.75 -32.56 -36.09
C GLN A 645 -30.75 -32.17 -35.02
N PHE A 646 -30.16 -33.16 -34.37
CA PHE A 646 -29.07 -32.96 -33.43
C PHE A 646 -27.75 -33.26 -34.10
N HIS A 647 -26.83 -32.31 -34.06
CA HIS A 647 -25.54 -32.36 -34.74
C HIS A 647 -24.41 -32.35 -33.71
N PHE A 648 -23.39 -33.18 -33.90
CA PHE A 648 -22.15 -33.07 -33.12
C PHE A 648 -20.90 -33.43 -33.91
N THR A 649 -19.76 -32.84 -33.55
CA THR A 649 -18.47 -33.09 -34.20
C THR A 649 -17.54 -33.93 -33.34
N ILE A 650 -16.82 -34.86 -33.96
CA ILE A 650 -15.79 -35.69 -33.32
C ILE A 650 -14.45 -35.50 -34.04
N PRO A 651 -13.31 -35.36 -33.35
CA PRO A 651 -12.00 -35.29 -33.98
C PRO A 651 -11.64 -36.56 -34.77
N ILE A 652 -10.93 -36.39 -35.87
CA ILE A 652 -10.35 -37.49 -36.66
C ILE A 652 -8.98 -37.87 -36.10
N MET A 653 -8.66 -39.17 -36.08
CA MET A 653 -7.31 -39.63 -35.79
C MET A 653 -6.38 -39.35 -36.98
N ARG A 654 -5.44 -38.41 -36.83
CA ARG A 654 -4.38 -38.15 -37.82
C ARG A 654 -3.20 -39.12 -37.60
N GLY A 655 -3.17 -40.24 -38.33
CA GLY A 655 -2.03 -41.18 -38.31
C GLY A 655 -2.22 -42.41 -39.22
N LYS A 656 -1.16 -42.84 -39.92
CA LYS A 656 -1.14 -44.02 -40.81
C LYS A 656 -1.54 -45.29 -40.04
N ILE A 657 -2.43 -46.09 -40.63
CA ILE A 657 -2.76 -47.44 -40.16
C ILE A 657 -1.48 -48.30 -40.25
N GLU A 658 -0.81 -48.54 -39.13
CA GLU A 658 0.20 -49.61 -39.06
C GLU A 658 -0.54 -50.95 -38.99
N LYS A 659 -0.51 -51.68 -40.11
CA LYS A 659 -0.88 -53.11 -40.12
C LYS A 659 0.05 -53.84 -39.15
N LYS A 660 -0.48 -54.28 -38.00
CA LYS A 660 0.17 -55.29 -37.14
C LYS A 660 0.44 -56.55 -37.99
N GLN A 661 1.67 -56.75 -38.43
CA GLN A 661 2.13 -58.06 -38.89
C GLN A 661 2.32 -58.95 -37.67
N SER A 662 1.53 -60.02 -37.61
CA SER A 662 1.75 -61.15 -36.72
C SER A 662 3.10 -61.80 -37.05
N LYS A 663 4.09 -61.65 -36.15
CA LYS A 663 5.28 -62.50 -36.18
C LYS A 663 4.89 -63.89 -35.70
N ILE A 664 4.65 -64.79 -36.64
CA ILE A 664 4.70 -66.24 -36.40
C ILE A 664 6.17 -66.59 -36.22
N ASN A 665 6.49 -67.06 -35.02
CA ASN A 665 7.83 -67.44 -34.58
C ASN A 665 8.09 -68.89 -35.04
N THR A 666 8.80 -69.10 -36.14
CA THR A 666 9.33 -70.43 -36.50
C THR A 666 10.77 -70.55 -36.01
N GLY A 667 10.93 -71.03 -34.77
CA GLY A 667 12.21 -71.50 -34.26
C GLY A 667 12.48 -72.92 -34.73
N ILE A 668 13.45 -73.09 -35.63
CA ILE A 668 14.09 -74.37 -35.91
C ILE A 668 15.48 -74.29 -35.27
N SER A 669 15.66 -74.94 -34.12
CA SER A 669 16.96 -75.24 -33.53
C SER A 669 17.43 -76.60 -34.07
N SER A 670 18.63 -76.64 -34.64
CA SER A 670 19.36 -77.88 -34.94
C SER A 670 20.46 -78.08 -33.90
N PRO A 671 20.73 -79.33 -33.45
CA PRO A 671 21.49 -79.59 -32.24
C PRO A 671 22.99 -79.74 -32.48
N ARG A 672 23.79 -79.32 -31.49
CA ARG A 672 25.08 -79.91 -31.14
C ARG A 672 25.17 -80.03 -29.63
#